data_AF-A0A8H6U9P4-F1
#
_entry.id   AF-A0A8H6U9P4-F1
#
_cell.length_a   1.000
_cell.length_b   1.000
_cell.length_c   1.000
_cell.angle_alpha   90.00
_cell.angle_beta   90.00
_cell.angle_gamma   90.00
#
_symmetry.space_group_name_H-M   'P 1'
#
loop_
_entity.id
_entity.type
_entity.pdbx_description
1 polymer ?
#
loop_
_entity_poly.entity_id
_entity_poly.type
_entity_poly.pdbx_seq_one_letter_code
_entity_poly.pdbx_strand_id
1 'polypeptide(L)'
;MATHLAAVSPAKGQPFELQTRPTPKPGPDELLIAVKSVALNPADAYMRDQGLFIPTYPTVIGFDMSGLVLEVGDNVPTGAFRPGITRVAAYVASFWRSCDPDYGAFQERCLVPWQHAVPLPEGMSSNHAATLPVAVEVALNAWDVMGIPRMGEATASASIFAGSTGTDTNGGKHKEKREALLIWGASSSVGTMSVQTARLLRDDPNSPCAAVYATAGSANRSYVGSLGADRVFDYKDSQVVDAIVSAAKEDGLVIRHCFLATGQLAPCQAVLKTFLGETKTAKISSAPVVPQDAEVVSGVETIFVLPSTVEGERLEQFRYWIGTWLRENLAKGTIRPSPEPSVVGKGLGAINAGLDKLLQGEFAEKRIDDRVETTGASVEEGRHSSDQSTDDVASNLYSNDDIGAIDAHRWNAAIKWTSTVIISSIASWVSFAGAIDSQAIKKISSEFGISQEAETLATAMFLFGFAFGALVTGPVSETCGRNAVYVTSLVVFIVCAVITGCSHSLALQSIFRFFVGFSGSSPLVCAGGSLSDLWTTTQQVYIYPIFSVIAFVGSATGPLVGGYIAESGLSWRWVDWVTALGGGFFLATVVLFVPETFRPLLLQLKSREIQRVTETDKHKASTEEEHKPSLAKQVLEGMWRPFYLFVREPIVVVCALYLSIIYVILFTWLNGFTYIFADTYSFTDGQVGLCFLAMFVGNCCAIPFIPLIYKLYIRALHKAQQRHESSEHKEDGANPNPQSAKPPPEFHLYYAMLGAPTIPMCLFWMAYTTAPHISPWVPIMGSLPFGFGFTTVFISCYQYLTDCYGIWSASALSSVNFVRCLSAGGMMLASMPMYDTLGVKWSLTLLGAASAVMVPVPFAFYKWGHIIRRKSKNALA
;
A
#
# COMPACT_ATOMS: atom_id res chain seq x y z
N MET A 1 -41.16 10.75 -4.53
CA MET A 1 -40.08 10.92 -3.55
C MET A 1 -39.76 12.41 -3.43
N ALA A 2 -39.35 12.91 -2.27
CA ALA A 2 -38.90 14.30 -2.17
C ALA A 2 -37.64 14.50 -3.00
N THR A 3 -37.52 15.62 -3.72
CA THR A 3 -36.36 15.96 -4.55
C THR A 3 -35.78 17.30 -4.12
N HIS A 4 -34.55 17.58 -4.53
CA HIS A 4 -33.85 18.83 -4.25
C HIS A 4 -32.86 19.17 -5.37
N LEU A 5 -32.41 20.42 -5.44
CA LEU A 5 -31.46 20.88 -6.46
C LEU A 5 -30.01 20.57 -6.05
N ALA A 6 -29.20 20.14 -7.01
CA ALA A 6 -27.77 19.88 -6.86
C ALA A 6 -26.96 20.49 -8.00
N ALA A 7 -25.75 20.98 -7.71
CA ALA A 7 -24.73 21.30 -8.70
C ALA A 7 -23.91 20.04 -8.95
N VAL A 8 -24.29 19.32 -10.01
CA VAL A 8 -23.75 18.03 -10.39
C VAL A 8 -22.55 18.25 -11.29
N SER A 9 -21.44 17.58 -10.99
CA SER A 9 -20.28 17.45 -11.87
C SER A 9 -20.61 16.36 -12.89
N PRO A 10 -20.80 16.67 -14.18
CA PRO A 10 -21.22 15.68 -15.18
C PRO A 10 -20.05 14.82 -15.66
N ALA A 11 -18.84 15.39 -15.72
CA ALA A 11 -17.59 14.72 -16.08
C ALA A 11 -16.39 15.51 -15.55
N LYS A 12 -15.20 14.90 -15.63
CA LYS A 12 -13.92 15.56 -15.30
C LYS A 12 -13.70 16.79 -16.19
N GLY A 13 -13.33 17.91 -15.58
CA GLY A 13 -13.00 19.15 -16.30
C GLY A 13 -14.20 19.92 -16.83
N GLN A 14 -15.42 19.46 -16.55
CA GLN A 14 -16.65 20.14 -16.96
C GLN A 14 -17.19 21.03 -15.83
N PRO A 15 -17.84 22.17 -16.15
CA PRO A 15 -18.52 22.98 -15.16
C PRO A 15 -19.68 22.20 -14.52
N PHE A 16 -20.05 22.57 -13.30
CA PHE A 16 -21.23 22.00 -12.66
C PHE A 16 -22.51 22.36 -13.41
N GLU A 17 -23.42 21.41 -13.51
CA GLU A 17 -24.76 21.56 -14.06
C GLU A 17 -25.79 21.46 -12.94
N LEU A 18 -26.81 22.33 -12.97
CA LEU A 18 -27.90 22.26 -12.01
C LEU A 18 -28.87 21.15 -12.41
N GLN A 19 -29.02 20.17 -11.53
CA GLN A 19 -29.92 19.03 -11.74
C GLN A 19 -30.74 18.77 -10.48
N THR A 20 -31.97 18.30 -10.69
CA THR A 20 -32.84 17.86 -9.59
C THR A 20 -32.53 16.40 -9.26
N ARG A 21 -32.28 16.09 -7.99
CA ARG A 21 -31.97 14.73 -7.51
C ARG A 21 -32.94 14.29 -6.41
N PRO A 22 -33.16 12.97 -6.23
CA PRO A 22 -33.88 12.43 -5.09
C PRO A 22 -33.22 12.84 -3.77
N THR A 23 -34.02 13.18 -2.75
CA THR A 23 -33.50 13.47 -1.41
C THR A 23 -33.21 12.16 -0.69
N PRO A 24 -31.97 11.92 -0.23
CA PRO A 24 -31.61 10.70 0.46
C PRO A 24 -32.18 10.66 1.89
N LYS A 25 -32.25 9.46 2.46
CA LYS A 25 -32.58 9.26 3.88
C LYS A 25 -31.30 8.99 4.67
N PRO A 26 -31.14 9.57 5.87
CA PRO A 26 -29.95 9.34 6.68
C PRO A 26 -29.88 7.89 7.17
N GLY A 27 -28.70 7.29 7.10
CA GLY A 27 -28.39 6.05 7.81
C GLY A 27 -28.26 6.26 9.33
N PRO A 28 -27.98 5.19 10.12
CA PRO A 28 -27.97 5.26 11.58
C PRO A 28 -27.07 6.32 12.19
N ASP A 29 -25.91 6.61 11.60
CA ASP A 29 -24.91 7.56 12.11
C ASP A 29 -24.90 8.90 11.36
N GLU A 30 -25.99 9.22 10.65
CA GLU A 30 -26.00 10.32 9.68
C GLU A 30 -27.03 11.39 9.99
N LEU A 31 -26.71 12.61 9.56
CA LEU A 31 -27.58 13.77 9.57
C LEU A 31 -28.00 14.05 8.13
N LEU A 32 -29.30 14.28 7.90
CA LEU A 32 -29.74 14.94 6.69
C LEU A 32 -29.78 16.45 6.95
N ILE A 33 -29.01 17.22 6.20
CA ILE A 33 -28.88 18.67 6.41
C ILE A 33 -29.49 19.44 5.23
N ALA A 34 -30.32 20.44 5.54
CA ALA A 34 -30.68 21.50 4.61
C ALA A 34 -29.55 22.53 4.52
N VAL A 35 -28.83 22.51 3.40
CA VAL A 35 -27.68 23.38 3.17
C VAL A 35 -28.13 24.82 3.01
N LYS A 36 -27.48 25.74 3.73
CA LYS A 36 -27.75 27.18 3.69
C LYS A 36 -26.61 27.97 3.05
N SER A 37 -25.38 27.58 3.34
CA SER A 37 -24.18 28.20 2.80
C SER A 37 -23.13 27.13 2.54
N VAL A 38 -22.33 27.29 1.50
CA VAL A 38 -21.14 26.48 1.22
C VAL A 38 -19.92 27.40 1.12
N ALA A 39 -18.75 26.90 1.51
CA ALA A 39 -17.49 27.58 1.24
C ALA A 39 -16.74 26.85 0.11
N LEU A 40 -15.97 27.61 -0.66
CA LEU A 40 -15.22 27.11 -1.81
C LEU A 40 -13.74 26.99 -1.45
N ASN A 41 -13.17 25.82 -1.68
CA ASN A 41 -11.78 25.50 -1.38
C ASN A 41 -10.98 25.25 -2.65
N PRO A 42 -9.64 25.46 -2.65
CA PRO A 42 -8.81 25.11 -3.80
C PRO A 42 -8.96 23.63 -4.22
N ALA A 43 -9.17 22.74 -3.24
CA ALA A 43 -9.48 21.34 -3.49
C ALA A 43 -10.75 21.16 -4.33
N ASP A 44 -11.82 21.92 -4.10
CA ASP A 44 -13.05 21.85 -4.90
C ASP A 44 -12.80 22.18 -6.37
N ALA A 45 -11.94 23.18 -6.63
CA ALA A 45 -11.54 23.55 -7.98
C ALA A 45 -10.71 22.45 -8.65
N TYR A 46 -9.76 21.84 -7.93
CA TYR A 46 -9.00 20.70 -8.45
C TYR A 46 -9.85 19.44 -8.66
N MET A 47 -10.85 19.22 -7.82
CA MET A 47 -11.84 18.15 -8.00
C MET A 47 -12.66 18.39 -9.28
N ARG A 48 -13.18 19.60 -9.51
CA ARG A 48 -13.90 19.96 -10.75
C ARG A 48 -13.00 19.83 -11.99
N ASP A 49 -11.84 20.49 -11.98
CA ASP A 49 -11.03 20.69 -13.19
C ASP A 49 -10.17 19.46 -13.52
N GLN A 50 -9.61 18.80 -12.51
CA GLN A 50 -8.65 17.71 -12.67
C GLN A 50 -9.23 16.34 -12.29
N GLY A 51 -10.45 16.29 -11.73
CA GLY A 51 -11.04 15.05 -11.22
C GLY A 51 -10.29 14.49 -10.02
N LEU A 52 -9.60 15.35 -9.24
CA LEU A 52 -8.90 14.96 -8.03
C LEU A 52 -9.89 14.24 -7.10
N PHE A 53 -9.53 13.08 -6.56
CA PHE A 53 -10.36 12.23 -5.68
C PHE A 53 -11.69 11.68 -6.26
N ILE A 54 -12.14 12.07 -7.46
CA ILE A 54 -13.42 11.63 -8.03
C ILE A 54 -13.23 10.32 -8.79
N PRO A 55 -13.79 9.18 -8.33
CA PRO A 55 -13.70 7.91 -9.03
C PRO A 55 -14.75 7.77 -10.14
N THR A 56 -15.91 8.43 -10.00
CA THR A 56 -17.07 8.25 -10.87
C THR A 56 -17.86 9.55 -11.03
N TYR A 57 -18.45 9.74 -12.21
CA TYR A 57 -19.38 10.83 -12.55
C TYR A 57 -20.70 10.23 -13.07
N PRO A 58 -21.83 10.95 -13.04
CA PRO A 58 -22.01 12.25 -12.42
C PRO A 58 -21.90 12.20 -10.90
N THR A 59 -21.38 13.26 -10.28
CA THR A 59 -21.24 13.34 -8.81
C THR A 59 -21.55 14.73 -8.29
N VAL A 60 -21.76 14.86 -6.97
CA VAL A 60 -21.80 16.14 -6.26
C VAL A 60 -20.60 16.19 -5.33
N ILE A 61 -19.86 17.30 -5.37
CA ILE A 61 -18.68 17.51 -4.53
C ILE A 61 -18.88 18.69 -3.58
N GLY A 62 -17.81 19.20 -2.97
CA GLY A 62 -17.85 20.31 -2.03
C GLY A 62 -17.52 19.83 -0.62
N PHE A 63 -16.53 20.45 0.04
CA PHE A 63 -16.11 20.06 1.40
C PHE A 63 -16.85 20.78 2.52
N ASP A 64 -17.21 22.05 2.33
CA ASP A 64 -17.59 22.93 3.42
C ASP A 64 -19.06 23.35 3.31
N MET A 65 -19.83 23.16 4.38
CA MET A 65 -21.19 23.70 4.45
C MET A 65 -21.58 24.18 5.85
N SER A 66 -22.65 24.98 5.88
CA SER A 66 -23.49 25.14 7.05
C SER A 66 -24.97 25.04 6.69
N GLY A 67 -25.78 24.60 7.64
CA GLY A 67 -27.18 24.27 7.36
C GLY A 67 -28.01 24.00 8.60
N LEU A 68 -29.22 23.48 8.38
CA LEU A 68 -30.17 23.07 9.40
C LEU A 68 -30.33 21.54 9.36
N VAL A 69 -30.21 20.87 10.51
CA VAL A 69 -30.50 19.43 10.61
C VAL A 69 -31.99 19.19 10.36
N LEU A 70 -32.33 18.31 9.43
CA LEU A 70 -33.70 17.97 9.07
C LEU A 70 -34.13 16.62 9.64
N GLU A 71 -33.27 15.62 9.55
CA GLU A 71 -33.48 14.26 10.03
C GLU A 71 -32.18 13.74 10.62
N VAL A 72 -32.27 12.79 11.56
CA VAL A 72 -31.13 12.17 12.23
C VAL A 72 -31.31 10.66 12.25
N GLY A 73 -30.22 9.92 12.09
CA GLY A 73 -30.19 8.48 12.26
C GLY A 73 -30.27 8.03 13.72
N ASP A 74 -30.52 6.74 13.92
CA ASP A 74 -30.78 6.12 15.23
C ASP A 74 -29.62 6.25 16.24
N ASN A 75 -28.37 6.28 15.76
CA ASN A 75 -27.16 6.36 16.60
C ASN A 75 -26.70 7.81 16.86
N VAL A 76 -27.38 8.80 16.28
CA VAL A 76 -27.01 10.21 16.43
C VAL A 76 -27.32 10.70 17.85
N PRO A 77 -26.42 11.46 18.51
CA PRO A 77 -26.69 12.06 19.81
C PRO A 77 -27.85 13.09 19.75
N THR A 78 -29.07 12.65 20.05
CA THR A 78 -30.31 13.46 19.97
C THR A 78 -30.29 14.69 20.87
N GLY A 79 -29.48 14.69 21.92
CA GLY A 79 -29.24 15.86 22.77
C GLY A 79 -28.51 17.01 22.06
N ALA A 80 -27.63 16.69 21.11
CA ALA A 80 -26.80 17.66 20.40
C ALA A 80 -27.34 18.03 19.01
N PHE A 81 -28.07 17.11 18.35
CA PHE A 81 -28.61 17.31 17.01
C PHE A 81 -30.11 17.05 16.99
N ARG A 82 -30.89 18.14 16.98
CA ARG A 82 -32.36 18.11 16.94
C ARG A 82 -32.88 18.51 15.56
N PRO A 83 -33.59 17.60 14.86
CA PRO A 83 -34.33 17.89 13.63
C PRO A 83 -35.14 19.19 13.69
N GLY A 84 -35.05 20.01 12.64
CA GLY A 84 -35.77 21.28 12.49
C GLY A 84 -35.28 22.43 13.38
N ILE A 85 -34.35 22.19 14.31
CA ILE A 85 -33.92 23.16 15.32
C ILE A 85 -32.43 23.45 15.21
N THR A 86 -31.60 22.41 15.11
CA THR A 86 -30.14 22.57 15.26
C THR A 86 -29.50 23.06 13.97
N ARG A 87 -28.88 24.23 14.03
CA ARG A 87 -28.00 24.73 12.95
C ARG A 87 -26.60 24.17 13.14
N VAL A 88 -25.96 23.77 12.05
CA VAL A 88 -24.63 23.14 12.07
C VAL A 88 -23.68 23.73 11.03
N ALA A 89 -22.38 23.66 11.30
CA ALA A 89 -21.35 23.63 10.26
C ALA A 89 -20.85 22.20 10.13
N ALA A 90 -20.50 21.78 8.92
CA ALA A 90 -20.10 20.41 8.66
C ALA A 90 -19.00 20.30 7.61
N TYR A 91 -18.10 19.35 7.85
CA TYR A 91 -17.12 18.89 6.87
C TYR A 91 -17.69 17.72 6.08
N VAL A 92 -17.92 17.92 4.80
CA VAL A 92 -18.78 17.07 3.96
C VAL A 92 -18.01 16.61 2.75
N ALA A 93 -16.92 15.92 3.02
CA ALA A 93 -16.04 15.49 1.97
C ALA A 93 -16.55 14.18 1.36
N SER A 94 -17.28 14.33 0.26
CA SER A 94 -17.83 13.20 -0.50
C SER A 94 -16.76 12.18 -0.87
N PHE A 95 -15.48 12.57 -0.99
CA PHE A 95 -14.40 11.65 -1.32
C PHE A 95 -14.22 10.50 -0.31
N TRP A 96 -14.53 10.69 0.97
CA TRP A 96 -14.49 9.60 1.96
C TRP A 96 -15.59 8.54 1.74
N ARG A 97 -16.62 8.90 0.97
CA ARG A 97 -17.70 8.05 0.49
C ARG A 97 -17.57 7.79 -1.01
N SER A 98 -16.34 7.74 -1.55
CA SER A 98 -16.07 7.53 -2.98
C SER A 98 -16.72 8.56 -3.90
N CYS A 99 -16.83 9.80 -3.45
CA CYS A 99 -17.61 10.87 -4.10
C CYS A 99 -19.05 10.42 -4.42
N ASP A 100 -19.68 9.69 -3.51
CA ASP A 100 -21.11 9.44 -3.59
C ASP A 100 -21.85 10.80 -3.58
N PRO A 101 -22.72 11.06 -4.58
CA PRO A 101 -23.38 12.35 -4.73
C PRO A 101 -24.22 12.77 -3.52
N ASP A 102 -24.66 11.85 -2.66
CA ASP A 102 -25.48 12.18 -1.48
C ASP A 102 -24.66 12.85 -0.36
N TYR A 103 -23.33 12.78 -0.45
CA TYR A 103 -22.38 13.27 0.55
C TYR A 103 -21.56 14.48 0.09
N GLY A 104 -21.95 15.15 -1.00
CA GLY A 104 -21.30 16.38 -1.48
C GLY A 104 -21.99 17.65 -0.99
N ALA A 105 -21.25 18.69 -0.62
CA ALA A 105 -21.84 19.93 -0.11
C ALA A 105 -22.60 20.77 -1.16
N PHE A 106 -22.30 20.61 -2.46
CA PHE A 106 -22.85 21.44 -3.55
C PHE A 106 -24.28 21.03 -3.96
N GLN A 107 -25.17 20.91 -2.98
CA GLN A 107 -26.58 20.60 -3.17
C GLN A 107 -27.42 21.14 -2.00
N GLU A 108 -28.74 21.19 -2.16
CA GLU A 108 -29.64 21.72 -1.13
C GLU A 108 -29.84 20.78 0.06
N ARG A 109 -29.67 19.46 -0.14
CA ARG A 109 -29.85 18.43 0.89
C ARG A 109 -28.70 17.44 0.83
N CYS A 110 -28.01 17.24 1.94
CA CYS A 110 -26.82 16.38 1.96
C CYS A 110 -26.73 15.55 3.23
N LEU A 111 -26.22 14.33 3.09
CA LEU A 111 -25.90 13.42 4.18
C LEU A 111 -24.52 13.71 4.75
N VAL A 112 -24.45 13.73 6.08
CA VAL A 112 -23.21 14.01 6.82
C VAL A 112 -23.12 13.08 8.03
N PRO A 113 -22.00 12.35 8.23
CA PRO A 113 -21.74 11.65 9.49
C PRO A 113 -21.76 12.64 10.65
N TRP A 114 -22.50 12.37 11.73
CA TRP A 114 -22.71 13.37 12.79
C TRP A 114 -21.40 13.86 13.44
N GLN A 115 -20.34 13.05 13.42
CA GLN A 115 -19.00 13.38 13.93
C GLN A 115 -18.33 14.52 13.15
N HIS A 116 -18.72 14.71 11.89
CA HIS A 116 -18.21 15.76 11.02
C HIS A 116 -18.96 17.09 11.17
N ALA A 117 -19.99 17.14 12.03
CA ALA A 117 -20.83 18.31 12.22
C ALA A 117 -20.66 18.90 13.62
N VAL A 118 -20.75 20.22 13.70
CA VAL A 118 -20.76 20.97 14.97
C VAL A 118 -22.02 21.82 15.08
N PRO A 119 -22.77 21.76 16.20
CA PRO A 119 -23.83 22.72 16.49
C PRO A 119 -23.30 24.15 16.60
N LEU A 120 -23.98 25.08 15.95
CA LEU A 120 -23.57 26.49 15.95
C LEU A 120 -24.08 27.24 17.20
N PRO A 121 -23.29 28.15 17.77
CA PRO A 121 -23.76 29.06 18.80
C PRO A 121 -24.80 30.05 18.25
N GLU A 122 -25.66 30.57 19.13
CA GLU A 122 -26.62 31.61 18.77
C GLU A 122 -25.91 32.85 18.22
N GLY A 123 -26.47 33.44 17.15
CA GLY A 123 -25.92 34.63 16.50
C GLY A 123 -24.87 34.38 15.41
N MET A 124 -24.31 33.18 15.27
CA MET A 124 -23.38 32.89 14.17
C MET A 124 -24.12 32.82 12.82
N SER A 125 -23.66 33.59 11.82
CA SER A 125 -24.22 33.53 10.46
C SER A 125 -23.82 32.25 9.73
N SER A 126 -24.66 31.78 8.81
CA SER A 126 -24.38 30.58 8.00
C SER A 126 -23.14 30.75 7.11
N ASN A 127 -22.89 31.96 6.59
CA ASN A 127 -21.71 32.22 5.75
C ASN A 127 -20.41 32.08 6.54
N HIS A 128 -20.35 32.63 7.75
CA HIS A 128 -19.19 32.47 8.62
C HIS A 128 -19.00 31.01 9.03
N ALA A 129 -20.10 30.35 9.42
CA ALA A 129 -20.07 28.95 9.85
C ALA A 129 -19.53 28.02 8.76
N ALA A 130 -19.89 28.24 7.49
CA ALA A 130 -19.44 27.41 6.38
C ALA A 130 -17.93 27.49 6.13
N THR A 131 -17.22 28.53 6.61
CA THR A 131 -15.76 28.66 6.42
C THR A 131 -14.92 27.85 7.41
N LEU A 132 -15.55 27.31 8.47
CA LEU A 132 -14.86 26.65 9.57
C LEU A 132 -14.36 25.22 9.29
N PRO A 133 -15.12 24.32 8.64
CA PRO A 133 -14.83 22.89 8.71
C PRO A 133 -13.45 22.49 8.16
N VAL A 134 -13.13 22.81 6.89
CA VAL A 134 -11.78 22.58 6.32
C VAL A 134 -10.72 23.40 7.06
N ALA A 135 -11.01 24.66 7.41
CA ALA A 135 -10.05 25.53 8.10
C ALA A 135 -9.56 24.93 9.42
N VAL A 136 -10.48 24.35 10.20
CA VAL A 136 -10.22 23.75 11.50
C VAL A 136 -9.58 22.38 11.37
N GLU A 137 -10.14 21.53 10.50
CA GLU A 137 -9.61 20.18 10.28
C GLU A 137 -8.14 20.24 9.84
N VAL A 138 -7.83 20.99 8.77
CA VAL A 138 -6.47 21.08 8.25
C VAL A 138 -5.50 21.64 9.29
N ALA A 139 -5.90 22.65 10.05
CA ALA A 139 -5.05 23.27 11.07
C ALA A 139 -4.75 22.31 12.23
N LEU A 140 -5.74 21.59 12.75
CA LEU A 140 -5.54 20.66 13.87
C LEU A 140 -4.83 19.37 13.41
N ASN A 141 -5.16 18.88 12.22
CA ASN A 141 -4.50 17.74 11.61
C ASN A 141 -3.01 18.01 11.36
N ALA A 142 -2.67 19.24 10.94
CA ALA A 142 -1.28 19.69 10.82
C ALA A 142 -0.48 19.53 12.12
N TRP A 143 -1.10 19.76 13.29
CA TRP A 143 -0.47 19.56 14.60
C TRP A 143 -0.37 18.08 14.97
N ASP A 144 -1.43 17.31 14.73
CA ASP A 144 -1.48 15.87 14.99
C ASP A 144 -0.39 15.12 14.19
N VAL A 145 -0.23 15.37 12.88
CA VAL A 145 0.80 14.71 12.05
C VAL A 145 2.22 15.13 12.41
N MET A 146 2.38 16.34 12.94
CA MET A 146 3.67 16.77 13.49
C MET A 146 3.97 16.15 14.85
N GLY A 147 2.97 15.54 15.52
CA GLY A 147 3.11 14.94 16.84
C GLY A 147 3.11 15.98 17.96
N ILE A 148 2.49 17.13 17.72
CA ILE A 148 2.29 18.16 18.74
C ILE A 148 1.12 17.69 19.63
N PRO A 149 1.30 17.56 20.96
CA PRO A 149 0.26 17.10 21.85
C PRO A 149 -0.98 18.00 21.82
N ARG A 150 -2.15 17.39 21.98
CA ARG A 150 -3.43 18.11 22.08
C ARG A 150 -3.51 18.83 23.43
N MET A 151 -4.19 19.98 23.45
CA MET A 151 -4.35 20.75 24.70
C MET A 151 -5.09 19.92 25.75
N GLY A 152 -4.55 19.89 26.97
CA GLY A 152 -5.15 19.20 28.13
C GLY A 152 -4.73 17.74 28.33
N GLU A 153 -3.97 17.12 27.42
CA GLU A 153 -3.40 15.79 27.66
C GLU A 153 -2.23 15.87 28.66
N ALA A 154 -2.29 15.09 29.75
CA ALA A 154 -1.25 15.03 30.76
C ALA A 154 0.06 14.50 30.16
N THR A 155 1.13 15.28 30.25
CA THR A 155 2.41 14.99 29.60
C THR A 155 3.11 13.75 30.18
N ALA A 156 2.90 12.57 29.59
CA ALA A 156 3.88 11.48 29.62
C ALA A 156 5.00 11.69 28.58
N SER A 157 4.78 12.57 27.61
CA SER A 157 5.70 12.89 26.50
C SER A 157 6.63 14.09 26.78
N ALA A 158 7.12 14.19 28.01
CA ALA A 158 8.23 15.09 28.30
C ALA A 158 9.53 14.70 27.54
N SER A 159 9.59 13.54 26.88
CA SER A 159 10.77 13.00 26.19
C SER A 159 10.88 13.35 24.71
N ILE A 160 9.80 13.80 24.03
CA ILE A 160 9.88 14.18 22.60
C ILE A 160 10.48 15.59 22.43
N PHE A 161 10.36 16.44 23.46
CA PHE A 161 10.97 17.78 23.49
C PHE A 161 12.24 17.88 24.36
N ALA A 162 12.57 16.88 25.19
CA ALA A 162 13.74 16.90 26.08
C ALA A 162 14.99 16.30 25.41
N GLY A 163 15.68 17.12 24.62
CA GLY A 163 17.04 16.88 24.18
C GLY A 163 18.06 17.83 24.82
N SER A 164 17.80 18.32 26.03
CA SER A 164 18.78 19.04 26.85
C SER A 164 18.37 19.00 28.32
N THR A 165 19.10 18.26 29.13
CA THR A 165 19.57 18.75 30.43
C THR A 165 20.77 17.89 30.81
N GLY A 166 21.91 18.57 31.00
CA GLY A 166 22.90 18.06 31.92
C GLY A 166 22.26 17.82 33.27
N THR A 167 22.90 16.96 34.06
CA THR A 167 22.58 16.69 35.45
C THR A 167 22.39 17.97 36.25
N ASP A 168 21.14 18.41 36.44
CA ASP A 168 20.78 19.37 37.49
C ASP A 168 19.79 18.68 38.42
N THR A 169 20.34 18.15 39.50
CA THR A 169 19.63 17.83 40.72
C THR A 169 19.33 19.16 41.41
N ASN A 170 18.15 19.74 41.20
CA ASN A 170 17.49 20.65 42.15
C ASN A 170 16.07 21.02 41.67
N GLY A 171 15.14 21.08 42.62
CA GLY A 171 13.70 21.13 42.36
C GLY A 171 13.16 22.41 41.73
N GLY A 172 11.92 22.29 41.23
CA GLY A 172 10.92 23.35 41.22
C GLY A 172 11.13 24.55 40.29
N LYS A 173 11.54 24.36 39.03
CA LYS A 173 11.50 25.44 38.02
C LYS A 173 10.71 25.03 36.78
N HIS A 174 9.78 25.90 36.37
CA HIS A 174 9.03 25.81 35.11
C HIS A 174 9.98 25.48 33.94
N LYS A 175 9.64 24.47 33.12
CA LYS A 175 10.35 24.20 31.87
C LYS A 175 10.25 25.43 30.97
N GLU A 176 11.39 26.02 30.63
CA GLU A 176 11.47 27.18 29.75
C GLU A 176 10.96 26.82 28.35
N LYS A 177 9.92 27.51 27.87
CA LYS A 177 9.41 27.36 26.49
C LYS A 177 10.45 27.93 25.54
N ARG A 178 10.87 27.16 24.53
CA ARG A 178 11.97 27.56 23.62
C ARG A 178 11.64 27.42 22.14
N GLU A 179 10.40 27.08 21.78
CA GLU A 179 10.05 26.73 20.41
C GLU A 179 9.07 27.72 19.78
N ALA A 180 9.39 28.21 18.58
CA ALA A 180 8.49 29.00 17.77
C ALA A 180 7.82 28.11 16.70
N LEU A 181 6.49 28.16 16.63
CA LEU A 181 5.74 27.53 15.53
C LEU A 181 5.70 28.48 14.34
N LEU A 182 6.16 28.02 13.18
CA LEU A 182 6.12 28.79 11.95
C LEU A 182 4.86 28.46 11.13
N ILE A 183 4.12 29.47 10.70
CA ILE A 183 2.96 29.32 9.81
C ILE A 183 3.23 30.10 8.53
N TRP A 184 3.46 29.38 7.44
CA TRP A 184 3.70 29.98 6.14
C TRP A 184 2.38 30.16 5.38
N GLY A 185 2.10 31.37 4.90
CA GLY A 185 0.84 31.68 4.21
C GLY A 185 -0.35 31.92 5.16
N ALA A 186 -0.09 32.59 6.27
CA ALA A 186 -0.98 32.77 7.41
C ALA A 186 -2.25 33.61 7.14
N SER A 187 -2.37 34.30 6.00
CA SER A 187 -3.57 35.05 5.62
C SER A 187 -4.62 34.23 4.85
N SER A 188 -4.36 32.95 4.60
CA SER A 188 -5.32 32.00 3.99
C SER A 188 -6.34 31.49 5.02
N SER A 189 -7.41 30.81 4.59
CA SER A 189 -8.41 30.22 5.50
C SER A 189 -7.76 29.30 6.55
N VAL A 190 -7.12 28.23 6.09
CA VAL A 190 -6.39 27.29 6.95
C VAL A 190 -5.25 27.99 7.71
N GLY A 191 -4.54 28.95 7.09
CA GLY A 191 -3.45 29.69 7.73
C GLY A 191 -3.90 30.54 8.91
N THR A 192 -5.03 31.27 8.77
CA THR A 192 -5.55 32.09 9.85
C THR A 192 -6.09 31.25 11.00
N MET A 193 -6.66 30.08 10.72
CA MET A 193 -7.05 29.12 11.75
C MET A 193 -5.83 28.52 12.45
N SER A 194 -4.77 28.20 11.71
CA SER A 194 -3.49 27.77 12.29
C SER A 194 -2.88 28.81 13.22
N VAL A 195 -2.97 30.11 12.91
CA VAL A 195 -2.48 31.17 13.81
C VAL A 195 -3.26 31.16 15.12
N GLN A 196 -4.59 31.08 15.03
CA GLN A 196 -5.44 31.06 16.22
C GLN A 196 -5.22 29.80 17.08
N THR A 197 -5.05 28.62 16.47
CA THR A 197 -4.76 27.36 17.19
C THR A 197 -3.35 27.34 17.77
N ALA A 198 -2.34 27.82 17.04
CA ALA A 198 -0.98 27.96 17.53
C ALA A 198 -0.87 28.95 18.69
N ARG A 199 -1.68 30.03 18.69
CA ARG A 199 -1.81 30.95 19.83
C ARG A 199 -2.32 30.21 21.06
N LEU A 200 -3.33 29.36 20.93
CA LEU A 200 -3.82 28.55 22.06
C LEU A 200 -2.75 27.58 22.57
N LEU A 201 -1.99 26.95 21.67
CA LEU A 201 -0.82 26.13 22.05
C LEU A 201 0.26 26.96 22.75
N ARG A 202 0.48 28.21 22.35
CA ARG A 202 1.42 29.11 23.03
C ARG A 202 0.92 29.49 24.42
N ASP A 203 -0.37 29.70 24.58
CA ASP A 203 -0.98 30.12 25.83
C ASP A 203 -1.16 28.94 26.82
N ASP A 204 -1.13 27.69 26.35
CA ASP A 204 -1.18 26.48 27.20
C ASP A 204 0.12 26.31 28.03
N PRO A 205 0.06 26.28 29.38
CA PRO A 205 1.22 26.08 30.24
C PRO A 205 1.97 24.76 30.00
N ASN A 206 1.31 23.73 29.50
CA ASN A 206 1.89 22.39 29.27
C ASN A 206 2.54 22.25 27.88
N SER A 207 2.37 23.24 27.01
CA SER A 207 2.90 23.22 25.65
C SER A 207 4.31 23.81 25.57
N PRO A 208 5.21 23.24 24.75
CA PRO A 208 6.56 23.75 24.52
C PRO A 208 6.61 25.02 23.64
N CYS A 209 5.48 25.39 23.01
CA CYS A 209 5.37 26.56 22.13
C CYS A 209 5.52 27.86 22.91
N ALA A 210 6.56 28.63 22.59
CA ALA A 210 6.90 29.93 23.16
C ALA A 210 6.38 31.11 22.32
N ALA A 211 6.31 30.94 21.00
CA ALA A 211 5.89 32.00 20.08
C ALA A 211 5.25 31.44 18.80
N VAL A 212 4.42 32.27 18.15
CA VAL A 212 3.80 32.01 16.85
C VAL A 212 4.40 32.96 15.83
N TYR A 213 5.18 32.42 14.91
CA TYR A 213 5.72 33.17 13.78
C TYR A 213 4.88 32.89 12.54
N ALA A 214 4.61 33.93 11.75
CA ALA A 214 3.74 33.81 10.59
C ALA A 214 4.31 34.54 9.37
N THR A 215 3.99 34.05 8.17
CA THR A 215 4.25 34.79 6.92
C THR A 215 2.94 35.22 6.27
N ALA A 216 2.86 36.47 5.84
CA ALA A 216 1.71 37.03 5.14
C ALA A 216 2.15 38.23 4.31
N GLY A 217 1.42 38.59 3.26
CA GLY A 217 1.73 39.81 2.51
C GLY A 217 1.61 41.04 3.42
N SER A 218 2.43 42.06 3.18
CA SER A 218 2.50 43.29 3.99
C SER A 218 1.14 43.89 4.40
N ALA A 219 0.14 43.90 3.50
CA ALA A 219 -1.22 44.38 3.78
C ALA A 219 -1.94 43.61 4.91
N ASN A 220 -1.65 42.33 5.08
CA ASN A 220 -2.30 41.44 6.06
C ASN A 220 -1.53 41.32 7.38
N ARG A 221 -0.43 42.08 7.56
CA ARG A 221 0.46 41.96 8.73
C ARG A 221 -0.27 42.22 10.05
N SER A 222 -1.00 43.34 10.12
CA SER A 222 -1.78 43.73 11.30
C SER A 222 -2.92 42.75 11.58
N TYR A 223 -3.58 42.30 10.52
CA TYR A 223 -4.66 41.32 10.60
C TYR A 223 -4.19 40.00 11.22
N VAL A 224 -3.12 39.41 10.68
CA VAL A 224 -2.53 38.16 11.18
C VAL A 224 -2.01 38.32 12.62
N GLY A 225 -1.41 39.46 12.95
CA GLY A 225 -1.03 39.79 14.34
C GLY A 225 -2.23 39.78 15.30
N SER A 226 -3.37 40.36 14.88
CA SER A 226 -4.60 40.38 15.68
C SER A 226 -5.19 38.99 15.98
N LEU A 227 -4.81 37.97 15.19
CA LEU A 227 -5.26 36.59 15.38
C LEU A 227 -4.37 35.80 16.36
N GLY A 228 -3.19 36.33 16.70
CA GLY A 228 -2.30 35.71 17.69
C GLY A 228 -0.85 35.50 17.25
N ALA A 229 -0.45 35.95 16.06
CA ALA A 229 0.94 35.86 15.64
C ALA A 229 1.80 36.90 16.38
N ASP A 230 2.91 36.46 16.96
CA ASP A 230 3.87 37.31 17.69
C ASP A 230 4.78 38.09 16.74
N ARG A 231 5.21 37.45 15.66
CA ARG A 231 5.97 38.08 14.56
C ARG A 231 5.37 37.68 13.22
N VAL A 232 5.22 38.66 12.34
CA VAL A 232 4.69 38.47 10.98
C VAL A 232 5.67 39.01 9.95
N PHE A 233 6.08 38.17 9.02
CA PHE A 233 7.07 38.44 7.98
C PHE A 233 6.43 38.48 6.59
N ASP A 234 6.91 39.37 5.71
CA ASP A 234 6.41 39.44 4.33
C ASP A 234 7.02 38.31 3.50
N TYR A 235 6.20 37.35 3.05
CA TYR A 235 6.68 36.24 2.22
C TYR A 235 7.16 36.68 0.82
N LYS A 236 6.84 37.91 0.40
CA LYS A 236 7.33 38.50 -0.86
C LYS A 236 8.74 39.08 -0.74
N ASP A 237 9.26 39.23 0.48
CA ASP A 237 10.62 39.69 0.69
C ASP A 237 11.61 38.58 0.32
N SER A 238 12.56 38.89 -0.56
CA SER A 238 13.65 37.99 -0.94
C SER A 238 14.52 37.54 0.24
N GLN A 239 14.55 38.30 1.33
CA GLN A 239 15.32 38.01 2.56
C GLN A 239 14.45 37.44 3.69
N VAL A 240 13.21 37.02 3.41
CA VAL A 240 12.27 36.55 4.44
C VAL A 240 12.82 35.39 5.28
N VAL A 241 13.57 34.47 4.68
CA VAL A 241 14.18 33.33 5.38
C VAL A 241 15.19 33.82 6.42
N ASP A 242 16.09 34.72 6.03
CA ASP A 242 17.11 35.29 6.90
C ASP A 242 16.49 36.14 8.01
N ALA A 243 15.42 36.89 7.70
CA ALA A 243 14.67 37.67 8.67
C ALA A 243 14.00 36.80 9.74
N ILE A 244 13.39 35.68 9.34
CA ILE A 244 12.78 34.70 10.26
C ILE A 244 13.85 34.06 11.16
N VAL A 245 14.96 33.63 10.57
CA VAL A 245 16.08 32.99 11.30
C VAL A 245 16.70 33.97 12.30
N SER A 246 16.92 35.22 11.89
CA SER A 246 17.52 36.24 12.75
C SER A 246 16.61 36.58 13.91
N ALA A 247 15.30 36.76 13.65
CA ALA A 247 14.29 36.98 14.67
C ALA A 247 14.24 35.85 15.72
N ALA A 248 14.24 34.59 15.28
CA ALA A 248 14.25 33.46 16.20
C ALA A 248 15.52 33.41 17.05
N LYS A 249 16.69 33.72 16.47
CA LYS A 249 17.96 33.80 17.22
C LYS A 249 17.97 34.93 18.24
N GLU A 250 17.45 36.11 17.88
CA GLU A 250 17.29 37.26 18.78
C GLU A 250 16.37 36.94 19.95
N ASP A 251 15.26 36.26 19.69
CA ASP A 251 14.29 35.85 20.71
C ASP A 251 14.77 34.63 21.54
N GLY A 252 15.93 34.04 21.21
CA GLY A 252 16.45 32.84 21.87
C GLY A 252 15.64 31.57 21.60
N LEU A 253 14.90 31.54 20.50
CA LEU A 253 13.97 30.47 20.12
C LEU A 253 14.54 29.59 19.01
N VAL A 254 13.98 28.38 18.88
CA VAL A 254 14.24 27.46 17.76
C VAL A 254 12.95 27.20 16.98
N ILE A 255 13.07 27.01 15.67
CA ILE A 255 11.94 26.65 14.80
C ILE A 255 12.16 25.23 14.30
N ARG A 256 11.33 24.27 14.75
CA ARG A 256 11.37 22.87 14.27
C ARG A 256 10.08 22.40 13.61
N HIS A 257 9.00 23.15 13.79
CA HIS A 257 7.70 22.83 13.21
C HIS A 257 7.25 24.00 12.34
N CYS A 258 6.88 23.68 11.10
CA CYS A 258 6.32 24.64 10.16
C CYS A 258 5.05 24.07 9.54
N PHE A 259 3.96 24.84 9.58
CA PHE A 259 2.78 24.56 8.76
C PHE A 259 2.82 25.40 7.49
N LEU A 260 2.86 24.75 6.32
CA LEU A 260 2.75 25.37 5.01
C LEU A 260 1.27 25.40 4.59
N ALA A 261 0.62 26.54 4.83
CA ALA A 261 -0.79 26.74 4.48
C ALA A 261 -0.99 27.00 2.98
N THR A 262 -0.09 27.78 2.38
CA THR A 262 -0.04 28.08 0.94
C THR A 262 1.34 28.64 0.57
N GLY A 263 1.74 28.55 -0.69
CA GLY A 263 3.03 29.07 -1.17
C GLY A 263 4.06 27.97 -1.43
N GLN A 264 5.35 28.32 -1.35
CA GLN A 264 6.46 27.46 -1.73
C GLN A 264 7.05 26.70 -0.55
N LEU A 265 7.40 25.43 -0.77
CA LEU A 265 8.00 24.55 0.24
C LEU A 265 9.47 24.90 0.54
N ALA A 266 10.26 25.29 -0.46
CA ALA A 266 11.70 25.50 -0.32
C ALA A 266 12.09 26.55 0.75
N PRO A 267 11.44 27.72 0.84
CA PRO A 267 11.71 28.68 1.92
C PRO A 267 11.45 28.11 3.33
N CYS A 268 10.40 27.31 3.51
CA CYS A 268 10.08 26.66 4.79
C CYS A 268 11.19 25.67 5.19
N GLN A 269 11.67 24.87 4.24
CA GLN A 269 12.78 23.94 4.45
C GLN A 269 14.07 24.67 4.81
N ALA A 270 14.35 25.80 4.16
CA ALA A 270 15.53 26.63 4.44
C ALA A 270 15.55 27.19 5.86
N VAL A 271 14.39 27.66 6.37
CA VAL A 271 14.28 28.11 7.77
C VAL A 271 14.59 26.97 8.74
N LEU A 272 13.90 25.83 8.61
CA LEU A 272 14.04 24.71 9.54
C LEU A 272 15.45 24.12 9.53
N LYS A 273 16.07 24.02 8.35
CA LYS A 273 17.44 23.52 8.18
C LYS A 273 18.45 24.28 9.04
N THR A 274 18.23 25.57 9.28
CA THR A 274 19.14 26.41 10.08
C THR A 274 19.12 26.06 11.57
N PHE A 275 18.05 25.42 12.06
CA PHE A 275 17.89 25.03 13.45
C PHE A 275 18.10 23.52 13.70
N LEU A 276 18.59 22.78 12.69
CA LEU A 276 19.00 21.39 12.83
C LEU A 276 20.39 21.30 13.47
N GLY A 277 20.47 20.74 14.68
CA GLY A 277 21.75 20.34 15.32
C GLY A 277 22.14 18.90 14.96
N GLU A 278 23.25 18.40 15.52
CA GLU A 278 23.87 17.09 15.17
C GLU A 278 22.98 15.84 15.36
N THR A 279 21.79 15.93 15.99
CA THR A 279 20.95 14.76 16.32
C THR A 279 19.43 14.97 16.23
N LYS A 280 18.90 16.04 15.63
CA LYS A 280 17.44 16.36 15.72
C LYS A 280 16.74 16.44 14.36
N THR A 281 15.48 16.02 14.32
CA THR A 281 14.56 16.12 13.17
C THR A 281 13.61 17.33 13.34
N ALA A 282 13.22 17.94 12.23
CA ALA A 282 12.23 18.99 12.10
C ALA A 282 11.12 18.54 11.14
N LYS A 283 9.92 19.12 11.25
CA LYS A 283 8.76 18.69 10.47
C LYS A 283 8.07 19.87 9.80
N ILE A 284 7.64 19.64 8.56
CA ILE A 284 6.75 20.53 7.80
C ILE A 284 5.47 19.76 7.52
N SER A 285 4.34 20.27 7.99
CA SER A 285 3.03 19.83 7.50
C SER A 285 2.57 20.76 6.37
N SER A 286 2.10 20.19 5.26
CA SER A 286 1.76 20.91 4.04
C SER A 286 0.30 20.71 3.68
N ALA A 287 -0.47 21.80 3.59
CA ALA A 287 -1.83 21.78 3.04
C ALA A 287 -1.84 21.67 1.49
N PRO A 288 -0.90 22.28 0.75
CA PRO A 288 -0.68 21.94 -0.65
C PRO A 288 -0.12 20.52 -0.82
N VAL A 289 -0.50 19.84 -1.89
CA VAL A 289 0.09 18.54 -2.27
C VAL A 289 1.59 18.72 -2.48
N VAL A 290 2.39 17.90 -1.79
CA VAL A 290 3.85 17.95 -1.90
C VAL A 290 4.25 17.45 -3.31
N PRO A 291 4.97 18.26 -4.11
CA PRO A 291 5.43 17.84 -5.43
C PRO A 291 6.32 16.59 -5.37
N GLN A 292 6.20 15.68 -6.34
CA GLN A 292 7.01 14.45 -6.37
C GLN A 292 8.50 14.72 -6.58
N ASP A 293 8.84 15.88 -7.13
CA ASP A 293 10.19 16.39 -7.38
C ASP A 293 10.71 17.33 -6.27
N ALA A 294 9.96 17.49 -5.18
CA ALA A 294 10.37 18.33 -4.06
C ALA A 294 11.74 17.91 -3.48
N GLU A 295 12.60 18.90 -3.21
CA GLU A 295 13.93 18.66 -2.66
C GLU A 295 13.83 17.98 -1.29
N VAL A 296 14.53 16.85 -1.13
CA VAL A 296 14.61 16.12 0.15
C VAL A 296 15.71 16.72 1.02
N VAL A 297 15.31 17.52 2.01
CA VAL A 297 16.25 18.14 2.95
C VAL A 297 16.49 17.22 4.16
N SER A 298 17.74 16.80 4.35
CA SER A 298 18.11 15.90 5.45
C SER A 298 17.73 16.49 6.81
N GLY A 299 17.04 15.70 7.63
CA GLY A 299 16.55 16.13 8.95
C GLY A 299 15.24 16.92 8.93
N VAL A 300 14.69 17.28 7.75
CA VAL A 300 13.37 17.91 7.62
C VAL A 300 12.39 16.95 6.96
N GLU A 301 11.42 16.45 7.73
CA GLU A 301 10.34 15.61 7.22
C GLU A 301 9.20 16.51 6.71
N THR A 302 8.74 16.31 5.47
CA THR A 302 7.58 17.05 4.92
C THR A 302 6.40 16.09 4.74
N ILE A 303 5.25 16.42 5.32
CA ILE A 303 4.07 15.58 5.41
C ILE A 303 2.90 16.32 4.77
N PHE A 304 2.21 15.70 3.81
CA PHE A 304 0.95 16.22 3.29
C PHE A 304 -0.16 16.01 4.33
N VAL A 305 -0.91 17.07 4.65
CA VAL A 305 -1.99 17.02 5.64
C VAL A 305 -3.20 16.31 5.03
N LEU A 306 -3.48 15.11 5.52
CA LEU A 306 -4.66 14.34 5.14
C LEU A 306 -5.16 13.56 6.37
N PRO A 307 -6.48 13.54 6.67
CA PRO A 307 -7.03 12.70 7.74
C PRO A 307 -6.74 11.21 7.53
N SER A 308 -6.93 10.40 8.58
CA SER A 308 -6.73 8.96 8.48
C SER A 308 -7.58 8.35 7.36
N THR A 309 -6.98 7.45 6.59
CA THR A 309 -7.70 6.67 5.57
C THR A 309 -8.60 5.60 6.20
N VAL A 310 -8.37 5.28 7.48
CA VAL A 310 -9.18 4.34 8.25
C VAL A 310 -10.42 5.06 8.79
N GLU A 311 -11.62 4.59 8.44
CA GLU A 311 -12.88 5.29 8.74
C GLU A 311 -13.11 5.52 10.24
N GLY A 312 -12.84 4.53 11.11
CA GLY A 312 -13.02 4.69 12.55
C GLY A 312 -12.12 5.78 13.15
N GLU A 313 -10.81 5.73 12.85
CA GLU A 313 -9.84 6.75 13.29
C GLU A 313 -10.21 8.13 12.76
N ARG A 314 -10.63 8.21 11.48
CA ARG A 314 -11.09 9.46 10.88
C ARG A 314 -12.30 10.02 11.59
N LEU A 315 -13.33 9.21 11.86
CA LEU A 315 -14.53 9.65 12.57
C LEU A 315 -14.19 10.15 13.98
N GLU A 316 -13.24 9.52 14.68
CA GLU A 316 -12.75 10.00 15.98
C GLU A 316 -11.96 11.31 15.87
N GLN A 317 -11.11 11.44 14.86
CA GLN A 317 -10.40 12.68 14.54
C GLN A 317 -11.39 13.83 14.30
N PHE A 318 -12.38 13.63 13.43
CA PHE A 318 -13.43 14.63 13.17
C PHE A 318 -14.29 14.91 14.40
N ARG A 319 -14.65 13.89 15.17
CA ARG A 319 -15.37 14.06 16.44
C ARG A 319 -14.58 14.95 17.40
N TYR A 320 -13.25 14.79 17.48
CA TYR A 320 -12.41 15.66 18.28
C TYR A 320 -12.31 17.06 17.67
N TRP A 321 -11.84 17.20 16.43
CA TRP A 321 -11.56 18.49 15.78
C TRP A 321 -12.81 19.36 15.66
N ILE A 322 -13.90 18.78 15.15
CA ILE A 322 -15.16 19.49 14.85
C ILE A 322 -16.15 19.36 16.01
N GLY A 323 -16.42 18.13 16.46
CA GLY A 323 -17.47 17.86 17.45
C GLY A 323 -17.16 18.37 18.87
N THR A 324 -15.88 18.38 19.26
CA THR A 324 -15.43 18.75 20.62
C THR A 324 -14.68 20.07 20.62
N TRP A 325 -13.50 20.11 20.00
CA TRP A 325 -12.58 21.24 20.07
C TRP A 325 -13.19 22.51 19.49
N LEU A 326 -13.76 22.44 18.29
CA LEU A 326 -14.36 23.61 17.64
C LEU A 326 -15.57 24.10 18.44
N ARG A 327 -16.45 23.19 18.88
CA ARG A 327 -17.62 23.51 19.69
C ARG A 327 -17.25 24.28 20.95
N GLU A 328 -16.28 23.79 21.70
CA GLU A 328 -15.84 24.41 22.95
C GLU A 328 -15.21 25.78 22.73
N ASN A 329 -14.38 25.92 21.69
CA ASN A 329 -13.68 27.17 21.42
C ASN A 329 -14.57 28.24 20.78
N LEU A 330 -15.59 27.83 20.02
CA LEU A 330 -16.65 28.74 19.59
C LEU A 330 -17.50 29.21 20.77
N ALA A 331 -17.87 28.32 21.69
CA ALA A 331 -18.65 28.68 22.87
C ALA A 331 -17.89 29.63 23.82
N LYS A 332 -16.57 29.44 23.96
CA LYS A 332 -15.69 30.33 24.74
C LYS A 332 -15.36 31.64 24.02
N GLY A 333 -15.65 31.76 22.72
CA GLY A 333 -15.22 32.89 21.89
C GLY A 333 -13.69 32.98 21.73
N THR A 334 -12.97 31.89 22.00
CA THR A 334 -11.50 31.83 21.89
C THR A 334 -11.06 31.71 20.44
N ILE A 335 -11.90 31.15 19.56
CA ILE A 335 -11.68 31.08 18.12
C ILE A 335 -12.81 31.80 17.40
N ARG A 336 -12.48 32.52 16.33
CA ARG A 336 -13.46 33.12 15.42
C ARG A 336 -13.27 32.63 13.98
N PRO A 337 -14.35 32.55 13.18
CA PRO A 337 -14.25 32.34 11.75
C PRO A 337 -13.35 33.39 11.11
N SER A 338 -12.43 32.94 10.25
CA SER A 338 -11.44 33.80 9.62
C SER A 338 -10.88 33.08 8.38
N PRO A 339 -10.50 33.82 7.32
CA PRO A 339 -10.71 35.26 7.12
C PRO A 339 -12.19 35.60 6.95
N GLU A 340 -12.51 36.90 6.97
CA GLU A 340 -13.88 37.38 6.72
C GLU A 340 -14.43 36.80 5.39
N PRO A 341 -15.59 36.12 5.40
CA PRO A 341 -16.14 35.49 4.22
C PRO A 341 -16.61 36.53 3.21
N SER A 342 -16.36 36.27 1.92
CA SER A 342 -16.94 37.04 0.82
C SER A 342 -17.86 36.18 0.00
N VAL A 343 -19.07 36.68 -0.21
CA VAL A 343 -20.11 36.00 -0.97
C VAL A 343 -19.89 36.26 -2.46
N VAL A 344 -19.59 35.18 -3.21
CA VAL A 344 -19.32 35.25 -4.65
C VAL A 344 -20.59 35.16 -5.51
N GLY A 345 -21.72 34.77 -4.93
CA GLY A 345 -23.03 34.73 -5.58
C GLY A 345 -24.09 34.04 -4.70
N LYS A 346 -25.34 33.94 -5.18
CA LYS A 346 -26.46 33.28 -4.49
C LYS A 346 -26.90 32.03 -5.27
N GLY A 347 -27.15 30.94 -4.54
CA GLY A 347 -27.60 29.67 -5.11
C GLY A 347 -26.50 28.82 -5.74
N LEU A 348 -26.82 27.58 -6.05
CA LEU A 348 -25.87 26.58 -6.57
C LEU A 348 -25.27 26.98 -7.94
N GLY A 349 -25.99 27.75 -8.75
CA GLY A 349 -25.50 28.21 -10.06
C GLY A 349 -24.30 29.15 -9.99
N ALA A 350 -24.02 29.75 -8.82
CA ALA A 350 -22.87 30.62 -8.62
C ALA A 350 -21.55 29.87 -8.36
N ILE A 351 -21.59 28.54 -8.15
CA ILE A 351 -20.42 27.75 -7.73
C ILE A 351 -19.31 27.78 -8.79
N ASN A 352 -19.65 27.63 -10.08
CA ASN A 352 -18.66 27.68 -11.16
C ASN A 352 -17.89 29.01 -11.18
N ALA A 353 -18.63 30.13 -11.23
CA ALA A 353 -18.02 31.46 -11.20
C ALA A 353 -17.21 31.71 -9.91
N GLY A 354 -17.64 31.14 -8.79
CA GLY A 354 -16.91 31.21 -7.53
C GLY A 354 -15.56 30.49 -7.55
N LEU A 355 -15.51 29.28 -8.13
CA LEU A 355 -14.27 28.51 -8.26
C LEU A 355 -13.32 29.12 -9.30
N ASP A 356 -13.84 29.67 -10.40
CA ASP A 356 -13.02 30.34 -11.41
C ASP A 356 -12.32 31.56 -10.82
N LYS A 357 -13.03 32.36 -10.00
CA LYS A 357 -12.43 33.47 -9.24
C LYS A 357 -11.39 33.00 -8.23
N LEU A 358 -11.61 31.83 -7.60
CA LEU A 358 -10.68 31.26 -6.63
C LEU A 358 -9.33 30.90 -7.27
N LEU A 359 -9.34 30.36 -8.49
CA LEU A 359 -8.13 29.94 -9.22
C LEU A 359 -7.33 31.12 -9.80
N GLN A 360 -7.97 32.27 -10.07
CA GLN A 360 -7.30 33.45 -10.63
C GLN A 360 -6.40 34.20 -9.62
N GLY A 361 -6.32 33.75 -8.36
CA GLY A 361 -5.38 34.30 -7.39
C GLY A 361 -5.74 35.68 -6.83
N GLU A 362 -6.97 36.15 -7.03
CA GLU A 362 -7.49 37.40 -6.44
C GLU A 362 -7.76 37.23 -4.93
N PHE A 363 -6.71 37.13 -4.11
CA PHE A 363 -6.85 37.21 -2.65
C PHE A 363 -5.73 38.01 -1.97
N ALA A 364 -6.00 39.30 -1.80
CA ALA A 364 -5.80 40.04 -0.56
C ALA A 364 -6.87 41.14 -0.52
N GLU A 365 -7.62 41.23 0.59
CA GLU A 365 -8.81 42.07 0.81
C GLU A 365 -10.08 41.67 0.06
N LYS A 366 -11.13 41.38 0.83
CA LYS A 366 -12.48 41.09 0.35
C LYS A 366 -13.44 42.09 1.02
N ARG A 367 -13.80 43.15 0.30
CA ARG A 367 -14.78 44.17 0.72
C ARG A 367 -16.21 43.70 0.45
N ILE A 368 -17.11 44.02 1.36
CA ILE A 368 -18.57 43.77 1.30
C ILE A 368 -19.26 45.06 0.80
N ASP A 369 -20.33 44.91 0.04
CA ASP A 369 -21.44 45.86 0.13
C ASP A 369 -22.77 45.09 0.23
N ASP A 370 -23.61 45.56 1.14
CA ASP A 370 -24.87 44.96 1.57
C ASP A 370 -26.04 45.47 0.71
N ARG A 371 -27.06 44.62 0.51
CA ARG A 371 -28.46 44.98 0.81
C ARG A 371 -29.43 43.79 0.73
N VAL A 372 -30.36 43.88 1.68
CA VAL A 372 -31.51 43.03 2.01
C VAL A 372 -32.62 43.16 0.95
N GLU A 373 -33.33 42.07 0.63
CA GLU A 373 -34.81 42.07 0.63
C GLU A 373 -35.43 40.67 0.45
N THR A 374 -36.52 40.50 1.20
CA THR A 374 -37.47 39.41 1.35
C THR A 374 -38.48 39.32 0.21
N THR A 375 -38.83 38.10 -0.24
CA THR A 375 -40.14 37.61 -0.76
C THR A 375 -39.91 36.18 -1.30
N GLY A 376 -40.72 35.14 -1.17
CA GLY A 376 -42.14 35.00 -0.87
C GLY A 376 -42.86 34.34 -2.06
N ALA A 377 -43.14 33.02 -1.98
CA ALA A 377 -44.01 32.20 -2.87
C ALA A 377 -43.55 32.08 -4.37
N SER A 378 -43.91 31.08 -5.19
CA SER A 378 -44.99 30.08 -5.21
C SER A 378 -44.64 28.92 -6.16
N VAL A 379 -45.30 27.79 -5.94
CA VAL A 379 -45.36 26.55 -6.72
C VAL A 379 -45.86 26.79 -8.15
N GLU A 380 -45.31 26.06 -9.13
CA GLU A 380 -46.09 25.64 -10.31
C GLU A 380 -45.57 24.29 -10.85
N GLU A 381 -46.51 23.36 -10.99
CA GLU A 381 -46.36 22.04 -11.59
C GLU A 381 -46.39 22.15 -13.12
N GLY A 382 -45.50 21.42 -13.79
CA GLY A 382 -45.54 21.22 -15.23
C GLY A 382 -45.13 19.80 -15.59
N ARG A 383 -46.12 18.93 -15.82
CA ARG A 383 -45.95 17.58 -16.40
C ARG A 383 -45.42 17.70 -17.82
N HIS A 384 -44.39 16.90 -18.16
CA HIS A 384 -44.40 16.17 -19.42
C HIS A 384 -43.72 14.80 -19.30
N SER A 385 -44.53 13.81 -19.65
CA SER A 385 -44.23 12.40 -19.88
C SER A 385 -43.55 12.20 -21.24
N SER A 386 -42.38 11.58 -21.25
CA SER A 386 -41.97 10.52 -22.19
C SER A 386 -40.46 10.34 -22.13
N ASP A 387 -39.97 9.30 -21.45
CA ASP A 387 -38.74 8.58 -21.81
C ASP A 387 -38.60 7.41 -20.83
N GLN A 388 -39.36 6.36 -21.12
CA GLN A 388 -39.50 5.19 -20.26
C GLN A 388 -38.62 4.03 -20.75
N SER A 389 -37.41 4.31 -21.27
CA SER A 389 -36.55 3.25 -21.84
C SER A 389 -35.06 3.33 -21.55
N THR A 390 -34.57 4.32 -20.77
CA THR A 390 -33.13 4.47 -20.44
C THR A 390 -32.81 4.30 -18.95
N ASP A 391 -33.71 4.69 -18.04
CA ASP A 391 -33.49 4.60 -16.57
C ASP A 391 -33.51 3.17 -16.01
N ASP A 392 -34.24 2.25 -16.67
CA ASP A 392 -34.30 0.83 -16.26
C ASP A 392 -33.01 0.06 -16.58
N VAL A 393 -32.14 0.59 -17.46
CA VAL A 393 -30.84 -0.01 -17.77
C VAL A 393 -29.80 0.40 -16.72
N ALA A 394 -29.78 1.68 -16.32
CA ALA A 394 -28.80 2.20 -15.36
C ALA A 394 -29.01 1.70 -13.92
N SER A 395 -30.25 1.50 -13.47
CA SER A 395 -30.56 0.99 -12.13
C SER A 395 -30.22 -0.51 -11.94
N ASN A 396 -30.21 -1.30 -13.01
CA ASN A 396 -29.80 -2.71 -12.97
C ASN A 396 -28.26 -2.92 -12.96
N LEU A 397 -27.48 -1.88 -13.27
CA LEU A 397 -26.01 -1.91 -13.36
C LEU A 397 -25.28 -1.65 -12.01
N TYR A 398 -26.04 -1.40 -10.94
CA TYR A 398 -25.56 -1.16 -9.56
C TYR A 398 -26.19 -2.12 -8.54
N SER A 399 -26.49 -3.35 -8.94
CA SER A 399 -26.96 -4.38 -8.02
C SER A 399 -25.86 -4.77 -7.01
N ASN A 400 -26.24 -5.30 -5.84
CA ASN A 400 -25.29 -5.84 -4.86
C ASN A 400 -24.36 -6.92 -5.45
N ASP A 401 -24.77 -7.57 -6.55
CA ASP A 401 -23.99 -8.58 -7.26
C ASP A 401 -22.79 -7.96 -7.99
N ASP A 402 -22.89 -6.72 -8.49
CA ASP A 402 -21.81 -6.01 -9.17
C ASP A 402 -20.72 -5.51 -8.20
N ILE A 403 -21.09 -5.12 -6.97
CA ILE A 403 -20.12 -4.79 -5.90
C ILE A 403 -19.35 -6.04 -5.46
N GLY A 404 -20.06 -7.17 -5.37
CA GLY A 404 -19.45 -8.48 -5.14
C GLY A 404 -18.48 -8.88 -6.25
N ALA A 405 -18.74 -8.52 -7.51
CA ALA A 405 -17.84 -8.78 -8.63
C ALA A 405 -16.53 -7.97 -8.56
N ILE A 406 -16.55 -6.76 -7.99
CA ILE A 406 -15.39 -5.86 -7.91
C ILE A 406 -14.49 -6.12 -6.69
N ASP A 407 -15.08 -6.50 -5.54
CA ASP A 407 -14.33 -6.83 -4.32
C ASP A 407 -14.05 -8.34 -4.22
N ALA A 408 -12.85 -8.75 -4.64
CA ALA A 408 -12.41 -10.14 -4.64
C ALA A 408 -12.42 -10.80 -3.24
N HIS A 409 -12.37 -10.02 -2.16
CA HIS A 409 -12.54 -10.52 -0.80
C HIS A 409 -13.95 -11.00 -0.48
N ARG A 410 -14.96 -10.64 -1.28
CA ARG A 410 -16.35 -11.08 -1.09
C ARG A 410 -16.76 -12.23 -2.00
N TRP A 411 -15.89 -12.66 -2.91
CA TRP A 411 -16.18 -13.76 -3.80
C TRP A 411 -16.48 -15.06 -3.05
N ASN A 412 -17.28 -15.92 -3.69
CA ASN A 412 -17.57 -17.25 -3.21
C ASN A 412 -16.26 -18.01 -2.95
N ALA A 413 -16.20 -18.74 -1.84
CA ALA A 413 -15.05 -19.54 -1.44
C ALA A 413 -14.59 -20.50 -2.56
N ALA A 414 -15.52 -21.04 -3.36
CA ALA A 414 -15.20 -21.89 -4.50
C ALA A 414 -14.31 -21.18 -5.53
N ILE A 415 -14.63 -19.94 -5.90
CA ILE A 415 -13.84 -19.15 -6.88
C ILE A 415 -12.46 -18.83 -6.30
N LYS A 416 -12.40 -18.44 -5.03
CA LYS A 416 -11.14 -18.14 -4.34
C LYS A 416 -10.22 -19.36 -4.27
N TRP A 417 -10.76 -20.52 -3.88
CA TRP A 417 -10.00 -21.76 -3.82
C TRP A 417 -9.57 -22.24 -5.21
N THR A 418 -10.46 -22.23 -6.19
CA THR A 418 -10.12 -22.58 -7.58
C THR A 418 -9.01 -21.69 -8.11
N SER A 419 -9.11 -20.37 -7.93
CA SER A 419 -8.07 -19.42 -8.35
C SER A 419 -6.74 -19.69 -7.63
N THR A 420 -6.79 -19.91 -6.32
CA THR A 420 -5.60 -20.21 -5.49
C THR A 420 -4.91 -21.50 -5.96
N VAL A 421 -5.67 -22.57 -6.19
CA VAL A 421 -5.13 -23.87 -6.63
C VAL A 421 -4.56 -23.78 -8.04
N ILE A 422 -5.23 -23.09 -8.97
CA ILE A 422 -4.73 -22.91 -10.34
C ILE A 422 -3.42 -22.10 -10.32
N ILE A 423 -3.39 -20.95 -9.64
CA ILE A 423 -2.17 -20.11 -9.53
C ILE A 423 -1.01 -20.89 -8.89
N SER A 424 -1.29 -21.66 -7.83
CA SER A 424 -0.28 -22.52 -7.18
C SER A 424 0.20 -23.63 -8.13
N SER A 425 -0.69 -24.20 -8.93
CA SER A 425 -0.36 -25.28 -9.87
C SER A 425 0.47 -24.77 -11.05
N ILE A 426 0.26 -23.53 -11.50
CA ILE A 426 1.13 -22.88 -12.50
C ILE A 426 2.53 -22.68 -11.92
N ALA A 427 2.65 -22.18 -10.68
CA ALA A 427 3.94 -22.04 -10.00
C ALA A 427 4.68 -23.39 -9.92
N SER A 428 3.90 -24.45 -9.63
CA SER A 428 4.39 -25.83 -9.63
C SER A 428 4.87 -26.25 -11.03
N TRP A 429 4.09 -25.99 -12.06
CA TRP A 429 4.44 -26.36 -13.43
C TRP A 429 5.69 -25.66 -13.95
N VAL A 430 5.87 -24.38 -13.63
CA VAL A 430 7.11 -23.68 -13.99
C VAL A 430 8.30 -24.25 -13.21
N SER A 431 8.11 -24.57 -11.93
CA SER A 431 9.16 -25.21 -11.13
C SER A 431 9.53 -26.60 -11.67
N PHE A 432 8.54 -27.34 -12.19
CA PHE A 432 8.73 -28.60 -12.91
C PHE A 432 9.57 -28.39 -14.17
N ALA A 433 9.22 -27.39 -14.97
CA ALA A 433 9.94 -27.05 -16.21
C ALA A 433 11.40 -26.68 -15.98
N GLY A 434 11.72 -26.00 -14.86
CA GLY A 434 13.09 -25.66 -14.51
C GLY A 434 13.94 -26.84 -14.05
N ALA A 435 13.32 -27.96 -13.64
CA ALA A 435 14.00 -29.10 -13.03
C ALA A 435 14.00 -30.36 -13.90
N ILE A 436 13.03 -30.52 -14.81
CA ILE A 436 12.89 -31.72 -15.65
C ILE A 436 14.13 -32.01 -16.52
N ASP A 437 14.84 -30.97 -16.93
CA ASP A 437 16.02 -31.09 -17.80
C ASP A 437 17.24 -31.72 -17.12
N SER A 438 17.30 -31.70 -15.78
CA SER A 438 18.47 -32.19 -15.05
C SER A 438 18.77 -33.66 -15.38
N GLN A 439 17.75 -34.46 -15.68
CA GLN A 439 17.88 -35.87 -16.02
C GLN A 439 18.16 -36.13 -17.51
N ALA A 440 18.03 -35.11 -18.38
CA ALA A 440 18.25 -35.26 -19.81
C ALA A 440 19.65 -34.80 -20.27
N ILE A 441 20.43 -34.17 -19.40
CA ILE A 441 21.76 -33.58 -19.67
C ILE A 441 22.68 -34.54 -20.44
N LYS A 442 22.76 -35.81 -20.00
CA LYS A 442 23.62 -36.82 -20.63
C LYS A 442 23.21 -37.15 -22.07
N LYS A 443 21.90 -37.23 -22.35
CA LYS A 443 21.40 -37.46 -23.70
C LYS A 443 21.61 -36.26 -24.61
N ILE A 444 21.30 -35.06 -24.12
CA ILE A 444 21.41 -33.82 -24.90
C ILE A 444 22.88 -33.56 -25.27
N SER A 445 23.78 -33.63 -24.29
CA SER A 445 25.22 -33.47 -24.51
C SER A 445 25.79 -34.46 -25.54
N SER A 446 25.33 -35.71 -25.51
CA SER A 446 25.73 -36.72 -26.50
C SER A 446 25.23 -36.42 -27.91
N GLU A 447 24.01 -35.89 -28.08
CA GLU A 447 23.45 -35.55 -29.39
C GLU A 447 24.09 -34.28 -29.96
N PHE A 448 24.38 -33.29 -29.12
CA PHE A 448 25.01 -32.02 -29.54
C PHE A 448 26.54 -32.10 -29.62
N GLY A 449 27.16 -33.19 -29.15
CA GLY A 449 28.61 -33.37 -29.18
C GLY A 449 29.35 -32.39 -28.25
N ILE A 450 28.73 -32.04 -27.12
CA ILE A 450 29.27 -31.10 -26.12
C ILE A 450 29.51 -31.83 -24.78
N SER A 451 30.21 -31.17 -23.85
CA SER A 451 30.41 -31.72 -22.51
C SER A 451 29.14 -31.61 -21.65
N GLN A 452 29.00 -32.47 -20.64
CA GLN A 452 27.83 -32.43 -19.73
C GLN A 452 27.81 -31.13 -18.91
N GLU A 453 28.99 -30.61 -18.57
CA GLU A 453 29.15 -29.34 -17.86
C GLU A 453 28.66 -28.19 -18.73
N ALA A 454 28.97 -28.19 -20.03
CA ALA A 454 28.46 -27.17 -20.96
C ALA A 454 26.93 -27.20 -21.06
N GLU A 455 26.30 -28.38 -21.02
CA GLU A 455 24.85 -28.51 -21.07
C GLU A 455 24.15 -27.99 -19.81
N THR A 456 24.82 -27.95 -18.64
CA THR A 456 24.26 -27.29 -17.43
C THR A 456 23.95 -25.81 -17.63
N LEU A 457 24.55 -25.18 -18.66
CA LEU A 457 24.24 -23.82 -19.08
C LEU A 457 22.76 -23.64 -19.44
N ALA A 458 22.12 -24.64 -20.04
CA ALA A 458 20.71 -24.55 -20.42
C ALA A 458 19.80 -24.34 -19.18
N THR A 459 20.07 -25.06 -18.09
CA THR A 459 19.39 -24.90 -16.79
C THR A 459 19.76 -23.58 -16.12
N ALA A 460 21.03 -23.17 -16.19
CA ALA A 460 21.47 -21.87 -15.67
C ALA A 460 20.76 -20.70 -16.38
N MET A 461 20.61 -20.77 -17.70
CA MET A 461 19.91 -19.76 -18.50
C MET A 461 18.43 -19.68 -18.15
N PHE A 462 17.77 -20.78 -17.83
CA PHE A 462 16.41 -20.76 -17.27
C PHE A 462 16.37 -19.96 -15.96
N LEU A 463 17.30 -20.19 -15.03
CA LEU A 463 17.36 -19.44 -13.76
C LEU A 463 17.68 -17.96 -13.96
N PHE A 464 18.59 -17.61 -14.89
CA PHE A 464 18.84 -16.22 -15.26
C PHE A 464 17.61 -15.57 -15.86
N GLY A 465 16.94 -16.26 -16.79
CA GLY A 465 15.65 -15.84 -17.34
C GLY A 465 14.66 -15.52 -16.23
N PHE A 466 14.49 -16.47 -15.30
CA PHE A 466 13.60 -16.34 -14.15
C PHE A 466 13.94 -15.13 -13.27
N ALA A 467 15.23 -14.84 -13.06
CA ALA A 467 15.70 -13.69 -12.32
C ALA A 467 15.27 -12.37 -12.99
N PHE A 468 15.56 -12.20 -14.28
CA PHE A 468 15.24 -10.98 -15.02
C PHE A 468 13.74 -10.82 -15.28
N GLY A 469 13.04 -11.93 -15.53
CA GLY A 469 11.59 -11.95 -15.71
C GLY A 469 10.86 -11.42 -14.49
N ALA A 470 11.34 -11.75 -13.29
CA ALA A 470 10.73 -11.29 -12.05
C ALA A 470 10.75 -9.76 -11.87
N LEU A 471 11.80 -9.09 -12.38
CA LEU A 471 11.89 -7.63 -12.35
C LEU A 471 10.82 -6.95 -13.22
N VAL A 472 10.33 -7.65 -14.25
CA VAL A 472 9.37 -7.11 -15.22
C VAL A 472 7.94 -7.53 -14.85
N THR A 473 7.73 -8.80 -14.54
CA THR A 473 6.38 -9.37 -14.33
C THR A 473 5.67 -8.75 -13.12
N GLY A 474 6.40 -8.45 -12.04
CA GLY A 474 5.85 -7.76 -10.86
C GLY A 474 5.22 -6.41 -11.22
N PRO A 475 6.00 -5.40 -11.67
CA PRO A 475 5.48 -4.10 -12.05
C PRO A 475 4.39 -4.15 -13.14
N VAL A 476 4.56 -4.99 -14.17
CA VAL A 476 3.56 -5.12 -15.24
C VAL A 476 2.23 -5.63 -14.69
N SER A 477 2.24 -6.50 -13.68
CA SER A 477 0.99 -6.99 -13.07
C SER A 477 0.27 -5.95 -12.22
N GLU A 478 0.97 -4.91 -11.76
CA GLU A 478 0.39 -3.76 -11.04
C GLU A 478 -0.20 -2.71 -11.99
N THR A 479 0.18 -2.73 -13.28
CA THR A 479 -0.35 -1.80 -14.29
C THR A 479 -1.40 -2.43 -15.20
N CYS A 480 -1.18 -3.67 -15.62
CA CYS A 480 -1.98 -4.35 -16.65
C CYS A 480 -2.98 -5.37 -16.10
N GLY A 481 -3.02 -5.58 -14.78
CA GLY A 481 -3.81 -6.63 -14.12
C GLY A 481 -3.04 -7.93 -13.92
N ARG A 482 -3.53 -8.80 -13.02
CA ARG A 482 -2.86 -10.08 -12.69
C ARG A 482 -3.09 -11.11 -13.78
N ASN A 483 -4.32 -11.22 -14.28
CA ASN A 483 -4.72 -12.30 -15.19
C ASN A 483 -4.07 -12.13 -16.57
N ALA A 484 -4.03 -10.89 -17.09
CA ALA A 484 -3.35 -10.58 -18.34
C ALA A 484 -1.87 -11.02 -18.33
N VAL A 485 -1.19 -10.84 -17.19
CA VAL A 485 0.21 -11.27 -17.03
C VAL A 485 0.34 -12.78 -17.04
N TYR A 486 -0.51 -13.52 -16.32
CA TYR A 486 -0.47 -14.99 -16.34
C TYR A 486 -0.72 -15.56 -17.75
N VAL A 487 -1.71 -15.04 -18.46
CA VAL A 487 -2.06 -15.49 -19.81
C VAL A 487 -0.92 -15.20 -20.80
N THR A 488 -0.47 -13.94 -20.86
CA THR A 488 0.58 -13.55 -21.81
C THR A 488 1.90 -14.24 -21.53
N SER A 489 2.26 -14.41 -20.25
CA SER A 489 3.49 -15.11 -19.89
C SER A 489 3.42 -16.60 -20.22
N LEU A 490 2.28 -17.27 -20.01
CA LEU A 490 2.10 -18.67 -20.38
C LEU A 490 2.15 -18.89 -21.90
N VAL A 491 1.60 -17.98 -22.69
CA VAL A 491 1.72 -18.04 -24.16
C VAL A 491 3.19 -17.98 -24.58
N VAL A 492 3.95 -17.00 -24.07
CA VAL A 492 5.39 -16.88 -24.36
C VAL A 492 6.15 -18.10 -23.87
N PHE A 493 5.83 -18.61 -22.68
CA PHE A 493 6.41 -19.82 -22.11
C PHE A 493 6.24 -21.03 -23.04
N ILE A 494 5.02 -21.28 -23.54
CA ILE A 494 4.73 -22.41 -24.43
C ILE A 494 5.50 -22.27 -25.74
N VAL A 495 5.46 -21.09 -26.37
CA VAL A 495 6.16 -20.85 -27.64
C VAL A 495 7.67 -21.07 -27.49
N CYS A 496 8.27 -20.52 -26.43
CA CYS A 496 9.70 -20.70 -26.18
C CYS A 496 10.05 -22.15 -25.81
N ALA A 497 9.21 -22.87 -25.08
CA ALA A 497 9.41 -24.28 -24.76
C ALA A 497 9.37 -25.15 -26.03
N VAL A 498 8.41 -24.91 -26.93
CA VAL A 498 8.33 -25.56 -28.24
C VAL A 498 9.61 -25.33 -29.05
N ILE A 499 10.11 -24.09 -29.10
CA ILE A 499 11.34 -23.76 -29.83
C ILE A 499 12.55 -24.44 -29.20
N THR A 500 12.59 -24.55 -27.87
CA THR A 500 13.64 -25.27 -27.13
C THR A 500 13.65 -26.75 -27.51
N GLY A 501 12.48 -27.40 -27.55
CA GLY A 501 12.37 -28.81 -27.98
C GLY A 501 12.70 -29.04 -29.46
N CYS A 502 12.53 -28.02 -30.31
CA CYS A 502 12.97 -28.02 -31.71
C CYS A 502 14.45 -27.67 -31.90
N SER A 503 15.19 -27.36 -30.83
CA SER A 503 16.56 -26.89 -30.98
C SER A 503 17.54 -28.00 -31.41
N HIS A 504 18.54 -27.60 -32.18
CA HIS A 504 19.62 -28.47 -32.67
C HIS A 504 21.01 -27.94 -32.28
N SER A 505 21.07 -26.97 -31.36
CA SER A 505 22.32 -26.41 -30.85
C SER A 505 22.14 -25.89 -29.43
N LEU A 506 23.19 -25.98 -28.63
CA LEU A 506 23.24 -25.44 -27.27
C LEU A 506 22.90 -23.94 -27.23
N ALA A 507 23.37 -23.16 -28.21
CA ALA A 507 23.13 -21.72 -28.26
C ALA A 507 21.63 -21.41 -28.39
N LEU A 508 20.94 -22.07 -29.33
CA LEU A 508 19.51 -21.88 -29.53
C LEU A 508 18.72 -22.36 -28.32
N GLN A 509 19.05 -23.53 -27.78
CA GLN A 509 18.44 -24.08 -26.57
C GLN A 509 18.60 -23.11 -25.38
N SER A 510 19.80 -22.58 -25.17
CA SER A 510 20.13 -21.65 -24.08
C SER A 510 19.37 -20.33 -24.17
N ILE A 511 19.26 -19.75 -25.37
CA ILE A 511 18.51 -18.51 -25.59
C ILE A 511 17.03 -18.72 -25.28
N PHE A 512 16.43 -19.80 -25.78
CA PHE A 512 15.01 -20.04 -25.56
C PHE A 512 14.71 -20.52 -24.15
N ARG A 513 15.60 -21.29 -23.50
CA ARG A 513 15.53 -21.60 -22.06
C ARG A 513 15.50 -20.36 -21.19
N PHE A 514 16.29 -19.33 -21.54
CA PHE A 514 16.20 -18.03 -20.88
C PHE A 514 14.81 -17.43 -21.00
N PHE A 515 14.21 -17.44 -22.19
CA PHE A 515 12.85 -16.89 -22.36
C PHE A 515 11.75 -17.73 -21.71
N VAL A 516 11.91 -19.06 -21.64
CA VAL A 516 11.04 -19.94 -20.84
C VAL A 516 11.11 -19.56 -19.37
N GLY A 517 12.32 -19.38 -18.82
CA GLY A 517 12.50 -18.91 -17.44
C GLY A 517 11.93 -17.50 -17.21
N PHE A 518 12.19 -16.58 -18.13
CA PHE A 518 11.74 -15.19 -18.07
C PHE A 518 10.21 -15.10 -17.98
N SER A 519 9.50 -15.77 -18.87
CA SER A 519 8.05 -15.81 -18.86
C SER A 519 7.49 -16.68 -17.72
N GLY A 520 8.22 -17.70 -17.28
CA GLY A 520 7.86 -18.53 -16.13
C GLY A 520 7.91 -17.83 -14.77
N SER A 521 8.54 -16.66 -14.67
CA SER A 521 8.65 -15.94 -13.38
C SER A 521 7.33 -15.45 -12.79
N SER A 522 6.30 -15.23 -13.63
CA SER A 522 5.05 -14.57 -13.23
C SER A 522 4.27 -15.24 -12.09
N PRO A 523 4.00 -16.56 -12.06
CA PRO A 523 3.25 -17.20 -10.96
C PRO A 523 3.91 -17.01 -9.58
N LEU A 524 5.23 -17.02 -9.47
CA LEU A 524 5.92 -16.90 -8.18
C LEU A 524 6.01 -15.45 -7.69
N VAL A 525 6.06 -14.49 -8.61
CA VAL A 525 6.14 -13.05 -8.29
C VAL A 525 4.75 -12.47 -8.06
N CYS A 526 3.80 -12.77 -8.94
CA CYS A 526 2.45 -12.20 -8.89
C CYS A 526 1.53 -12.91 -7.88
N ALA A 527 1.83 -14.17 -7.48
CA ALA A 527 0.98 -14.90 -6.54
C ALA A 527 0.84 -14.18 -5.18
N GLY A 528 1.89 -13.53 -4.67
CA GLY A 528 1.78 -12.75 -3.43
C GLY A 528 0.69 -11.69 -3.53
N GLY A 529 0.66 -10.96 -4.64
CA GLY A 529 -0.38 -9.98 -4.96
C GLY A 529 -1.76 -10.61 -5.16
N SER A 530 -1.86 -11.66 -5.99
CA SER A 530 -3.15 -12.34 -6.23
C SER A 530 -3.76 -12.95 -4.96
N LEU A 531 -2.94 -13.53 -4.08
CA LEU A 531 -3.40 -14.09 -2.81
C LEU A 531 -3.81 -12.98 -1.83
N SER A 532 -3.11 -11.83 -1.83
CA SER A 532 -3.51 -10.67 -1.04
C SER A 532 -4.78 -10.01 -1.57
N ASP A 533 -5.04 -10.07 -2.88
CA ASP A 533 -6.26 -9.57 -3.51
C ASP A 533 -7.47 -10.47 -3.17
N LEU A 534 -7.26 -11.79 -3.02
CA LEU A 534 -8.33 -12.78 -2.76
C LEU A 534 -8.66 -12.98 -1.26
N TRP A 535 -7.65 -13.01 -0.39
CA TRP A 535 -7.78 -13.48 0.99
C TRP A 535 -7.42 -12.41 2.04
N THR A 536 -8.12 -12.43 3.18
CA THR A 536 -7.86 -11.52 4.30
C THR A 536 -6.54 -11.85 5.03
N THR A 537 -5.95 -10.90 5.76
CA THR A 537 -4.66 -11.07 6.46
C THR A 537 -4.63 -12.30 7.39
N THR A 538 -5.72 -12.57 8.13
CA THR A 538 -5.79 -13.77 8.99
C THR A 538 -5.83 -15.06 8.18
N GLN A 539 -6.50 -15.06 7.03
CA GLN A 539 -6.59 -16.23 6.16
C GLN A 539 -5.28 -16.51 5.41
N GLN A 540 -4.54 -15.46 5.06
CA GLN A 540 -3.24 -15.55 4.43
C GLN A 540 -2.24 -16.40 5.24
N VAL A 541 -2.37 -16.47 6.58
CA VAL A 541 -1.54 -17.30 7.46
C VAL A 541 -1.54 -18.77 7.04
N TYR A 542 -2.69 -19.32 6.63
CA TYR A 542 -2.79 -20.72 6.18
C TYR A 542 -2.78 -20.88 4.66
N ILE A 543 -3.17 -19.84 3.89
CA ILE A 543 -3.18 -19.89 2.43
C ILE A 543 -1.76 -19.88 1.84
N TYR A 544 -0.85 -19.03 2.34
CA TYR A 544 0.54 -18.97 1.84
C TYR A 544 1.30 -20.29 1.99
N PRO A 545 1.22 -21.00 3.13
CA PRO A 545 1.77 -22.34 3.25
C PRO A 545 1.22 -23.33 2.22
N ILE A 546 -0.10 -23.33 1.99
CA ILE A 546 -0.75 -24.22 1.00
C ILE A 546 -0.23 -23.90 -0.41
N PHE A 547 -0.22 -22.62 -0.79
CA PHE A 547 0.35 -22.17 -2.06
C PHE A 547 1.80 -22.64 -2.22
N SER A 548 2.63 -22.43 -1.19
CA SER A 548 4.06 -22.75 -1.25
C SER A 548 4.30 -24.25 -1.38
N VAL A 549 3.58 -25.07 -0.61
CA VAL A 549 3.70 -26.53 -0.69
C VAL A 549 3.38 -27.01 -2.10
N ILE A 550 2.25 -26.57 -2.68
CA ILE A 550 1.84 -26.92 -4.05
C ILE A 550 2.86 -26.42 -5.07
N ALA A 551 3.32 -25.18 -4.94
CA ALA A 551 4.28 -24.56 -5.85
C ALA A 551 5.63 -25.31 -5.89
N PHE A 552 6.10 -25.86 -4.77
CA PHE A 552 7.36 -26.60 -4.73
C PHE A 552 7.25 -28.06 -5.15
N VAL A 553 6.05 -28.63 -5.29
CA VAL A 553 5.86 -30.00 -5.79
C VAL A 553 6.56 -30.22 -7.13
N GLY A 554 6.45 -29.26 -8.04
CA GLY A 554 7.04 -29.35 -9.38
C GLY A 554 8.54 -29.59 -9.40
N SER A 555 9.28 -28.99 -8.46
CA SER A 555 10.74 -29.17 -8.38
C SER A 555 11.17 -30.60 -8.05
N ALA A 556 10.31 -31.39 -7.41
CA ALA A 556 10.55 -32.80 -7.11
C ALA A 556 10.02 -33.73 -8.21
N THR A 557 8.88 -33.38 -8.82
CA THR A 557 8.25 -34.21 -9.87
C THR A 557 8.88 -34.02 -11.25
N GLY A 558 9.54 -32.88 -11.50
CA GLY A 558 10.28 -32.60 -12.72
C GLY A 558 11.34 -33.66 -13.01
N PRO A 559 12.35 -33.84 -12.14
CA PRO A 559 13.37 -34.86 -12.31
C PRO A 559 12.79 -36.29 -12.35
N LEU A 560 11.71 -36.57 -11.60
CA LEU A 560 11.03 -37.87 -11.69
C LEU A 560 10.56 -38.18 -13.12
N VAL A 561 9.82 -37.26 -13.73
CA VAL A 561 9.31 -37.44 -15.11
C VAL A 561 10.46 -37.40 -16.12
N GLY A 562 11.42 -36.48 -15.95
CA GLY A 562 12.60 -36.36 -16.80
C GLY A 562 13.45 -37.63 -16.82
N GLY A 563 13.63 -38.28 -15.66
CA GLY A 563 14.38 -39.54 -15.54
C GLY A 563 13.73 -40.68 -16.33
N TYR A 564 12.41 -40.82 -16.26
CA TYR A 564 11.71 -41.83 -17.06
C TYR A 564 11.65 -41.50 -18.55
N ILE A 565 11.61 -40.22 -18.94
CA ILE A 565 11.76 -39.82 -20.35
C ILE A 565 13.17 -40.18 -20.85
N ALA A 566 14.20 -39.93 -20.03
CA ALA A 566 15.56 -40.35 -20.31
C ALA A 566 15.70 -41.89 -20.40
N GLU A 567 14.95 -42.67 -19.62
CA GLU A 567 15.04 -44.13 -19.67
C GLU A 567 14.22 -44.78 -20.80
N SER A 568 13.05 -44.24 -21.13
CA SER A 568 12.02 -44.84 -22.02
C SER A 568 12.39 -45.06 -23.50
N GLY A 569 13.60 -44.68 -23.91
CA GLY A 569 14.04 -44.71 -25.32
C GLY A 569 13.44 -43.59 -26.19
N LEU A 570 12.60 -42.72 -25.63
CA LEU A 570 12.12 -41.52 -26.31
C LEU A 570 13.25 -40.49 -26.52
N SER A 571 13.06 -39.59 -27.49
CA SER A 571 13.94 -38.43 -27.69
C SER A 571 13.86 -37.50 -26.47
N TRP A 572 15.00 -36.92 -26.07
CA TRP A 572 15.08 -35.96 -24.96
C TRP A 572 14.16 -34.75 -25.16
N ARG A 573 13.82 -34.43 -26.41
CA ARG A 573 12.89 -33.33 -26.78
C ARG A 573 11.52 -33.44 -26.10
N TRP A 574 11.12 -34.65 -25.69
CA TRP A 574 9.90 -34.86 -24.91
C TRP A 574 9.89 -34.15 -23.57
N VAL A 575 11.06 -33.81 -23.02
CA VAL A 575 11.16 -32.96 -21.82
C VAL A 575 10.54 -31.58 -22.08
N ASP A 576 10.89 -30.94 -23.19
CA ASP A 576 10.32 -29.64 -23.57
C ASP A 576 8.88 -29.79 -24.12
N TRP A 577 8.55 -30.90 -24.81
CA TRP A 577 7.18 -31.14 -25.28
C TRP A 577 6.19 -31.31 -24.14
N VAL A 578 6.55 -32.10 -23.11
CA VAL A 578 5.71 -32.24 -21.91
C VAL A 578 5.54 -30.88 -21.26
N THR A 579 6.64 -30.12 -21.09
CA THR A 579 6.62 -28.76 -20.55
C THR A 579 5.64 -27.84 -21.29
N ALA A 580 5.67 -27.83 -22.63
CA ALA A 580 4.77 -27.06 -23.46
C ALA A 580 3.31 -27.52 -23.36
N LEU A 581 3.05 -28.83 -23.36
CA LEU A 581 1.71 -29.40 -23.24
C LEU A 581 1.04 -29.03 -21.91
N GLY A 582 1.75 -29.16 -20.79
CA GLY A 582 1.22 -28.74 -19.50
C GLY A 582 1.07 -27.22 -19.40
N GLY A 583 1.95 -26.45 -20.06
CA GLY A 583 1.78 -25.01 -20.20
C GLY A 583 0.47 -24.66 -20.91
N GLY A 584 0.13 -25.37 -22.00
CA GLY A 584 -1.14 -25.23 -22.71
C GLY A 584 -2.36 -25.61 -21.87
N PHE A 585 -2.25 -26.70 -21.08
CA PHE A 585 -3.29 -27.08 -20.12
C PHE A 585 -3.53 -25.96 -19.10
N PHE A 586 -2.47 -25.44 -18.47
CA PHE A 586 -2.62 -24.38 -17.47
C PHE A 586 -3.10 -23.06 -18.07
N LEU A 587 -2.65 -22.73 -19.29
CA LEU A 587 -3.18 -21.58 -20.04
C LEU A 587 -4.70 -21.70 -20.23
N ALA A 588 -5.19 -22.86 -20.66
CA ALA A 588 -6.62 -23.11 -20.79
C ALA A 588 -7.35 -22.95 -19.44
N THR A 589 -6.79 -23.49 -18.35
CA THR A 589 -7.44 -23.36 -17.02
C THR A 589 -7.48 -21.93 -16.50
N VAL A 590 -6.42 -21.13 -16.73
CA VAL A 590 -6.39 -19.72 -16.33
C VAL A 590 -7.44 -18.92 -17.09
N VAL A 591 -7.47 -19.07 -18.42
CA VAL A 591 -8.42 -18.35 -19.28
C VAL A 591 -9.87 -18.71 -18.94
N LEU A 592 -10.15 -19.97 -18.57
CA LEU A 592 -11.51 -20.44 -18.30
C LEU A 592 -11.99 -20.19 -16.87
N PHE A 593 -11.12 -20.27 -15.87
CA PHE A 593 -11.53 -20.36 -14.46
C PHE A 593 -10.97 -19.28 -13.54
N VAL A 594 -9.92 -18.55 -13.96
CA VAL A 594 -9.30 -17.51 -13.13
C VAL A 594 -9.78 -16.14 -13.62
N PRO A 595 -10.70 -15.49 -12.90
CA PRO A 595 -11.09 -14.11 -13.21
C PRO A 595 -9.96 -13.13 -12.85
N GLU A 596 -10.06 -11.90 -13.37
CA GLU A 596 -9.14 -10.84 -12.99
C GLU A 596 -9.31 -10.49 -11.50
N THR A 597 -8.20 -10.50 -10.75
CA THR A 597 -8.17 -10.27 -9.30
C THR A 597 -7.73 -8.85 -8.94
N PHE A 598 -7.12 -8.14 -9.89
CA PHE A 598 -6.59 -6.81 -9.65
C PHE A 598 -7.69 -5.75 -9.56
N ARG A 599 -8.03 -5.35 -8.33
CA ARG A 599 -9.11 -4.38 -8.04
C ARG A 599 -9.01 -3.08 -8.83
N PRO A 600 -7.84 -2.42 -8.99
CA PRO A 600 -7.75 -1.19 -9.77
C PRO A 600 -8.14 -1.34 -11.24
N LEU A 601 -7.85 -2.49 -11.86
CA LEU A 601 -8.24 -2.75 -13.25
C LEU A 601 -9.73 -3.09 -13.38
N LEU A 602 -10.28 -3.89 -12.46
CA LEU A 602 -11.72 -4.19 -12.44
C LEU A 602 -12.56 -2.90 -12.38
N LEU A 603 -12.12 -1.93 -11.57
CA LEU A 603 -12.75 -0.61 -11.48
C LEU A 603 -12.69 0.16 -12.81
N GLN A 604 -11.53 0.15 -13.49
CA GLN A 604 -11.38 0.81 -14.80
C GLN A 604 -12.20 0.15 -15.92
N LEU A 605 -12.35 -1.18 -15.90
CA LEU A 605 -13.15 -1.89 -16.89
C LEU A 605 -14.64 -1.62 -16.70
N LYS A 606 -15.13 -1.63 -15.45
CA LYS A 606 -16.53 -1.29 -15.15
C LYS A 606 -16.82 0.17 -15.51
N SER A 607 -15.90 1.11 -15.25
CA SER A 607 -16.08 2.51 -15.65
C SER A 607 -16.18 2.68 -17.18
N ARG A 608 -15.40 1.91 -17.95
CA ARG A 608 -15.47 1.90 -19.43
C ARG A 608 -16.75 1.26 -19.97
N GLU A 609 -17.24 0.20 -19.33
CA GLU A 609 -18.50 -0.44 -19.72
C GLU A 609 -19.68 0.51 -19.49
N ILE A 610 -19.71 1.19 -18.35
CA ILE A 610 -20.69 2.23 -18.06
C ILE A 610 -20.62 3.34 -19.13
N GLN A 611 -19.43 3.80 -19.50
CA GLN A 611 -19.24 4.79 -20.57
C GLN A 611 -19.79 4.33 -21.94
N ARG A 612 -19.62 3.05 -22.31
CA ARG A 612 -20.13 2.50 -23.57
C ARG A 612 -21.65 2.40 -23.59
N VAL A 613 -22.26 1.99 -22.48
CA VAL A 613 -23.71 1.83 -22.36
C VAL A 613 -24.42 3.20 -22.36
N THR A 614 -23.72 4.27 -21.98
CA THR A 614 -24.26 5.65 -21.89
C THR A 614 -24.10 6.49 -23.18
N GLU A 615 -23.60 5.96 -24.31
CA GLU A 615 -23.32 6.80 -25.51
C GLU A 615 -24.57 7.45 -26.16
N THR A 616 -24.77 8.76 -25.93
CA THR A 616 -25.35 9.70 -26.90
C THR A 616 -24.32 10.79 -27.24
N ASP A 617 -24.05 10.90 -28.55
CA ASP A 617 -23.27 11.92 -29.30
C ASP A 617 -21.73 12.03 -29.21
N LYS A 618 -21.10 11.21 -30.05
CA LYS A 618 -20.17 11.52 -31.15
C LYS A 618 -19.25 12.77 -31.06
N HIS A 619 -17.95 12.44 -31.05
CA HIS A 619 -16.79 13.13 -31.67
C HIS A 619 -16.20 14.34 -30.92
N LYS A 620 -15.22 14.09 -30.04
CA LYS A 620 -13.80 13.93 -30.45
C LYS A 620 -12.94 13.45 -29.29
N ALA A 621 -12.45 12.22 -29.45
CA ALA A 621 -11.15 11.82 -28.98
C ALA A 621 -10.08 12.68 -29.70
N SER A 622 -9.63 13.73 -29.04
CA SER A 622 -8.40 14.49 -29.30
C SER A 622 -8.39 15.57 -28.21
N THR A 623 -7.93 15.31 -26.99
CA THR A 623 -6.55 15.61 -26.56
C THR A 623 -6.31 14.97 -25.17
N GLU A 624 -6.59 13.67 -25.02
CA GLU A 624 -6.39 12.91 -23.76
C GLU A 624 -5.10 12.07 -23.75
N GLU A 625 -4.15 12.38 -24.62
CA GLU A 625 -2.83 11.72 -24.66
C GLU A 625 -1.71 12.50 -23.95
N GLU A 626 -1.97 13.66 -23.36
CA GLU A 626 -0.90 14.36 -22.62
C GLU A 626 -0.72 13.83 -21.19
N HIS A 627 0.30 12.99 -21.08
CA HIS A 627 1.06 12.62 -19.87
C HIS A 627 0.49 11.54 -18.94
N LYS A 628 -0.15 10.48 -19.46
CA LYS A 628 0.08 9.15 -18.84
C LYS A 628 1.54 8.77 -19.16
N PRO A 629 2.42 8.55 -18.16
CA PRO A 629 3.74 8.03 -18.46
C PRO A 629 3.57 6.76 -19.28
N SER A 630 4.31 6.65 -20.38
CA SER A 630 4.30 5.47 -21.26
C SER A 630 4.34 4.20 -20.41
N LEU A 631 3.63 3.15 -20.84
CA LEU A 631 3.71 1.82 -20.20
C LEU A 631 5.18 1.44 -19.97
N ALA A 632 6.05 1.73 -20.93
CA ALA A 632 7.48 1.52 -20.81
C ALA A 632 8.12 2.33 -19.67
N LYS A 633 7.70 3.58 -19.47
CA LYS A 633 8.21 4.44 -18.38
C LYS A 633 7.74 3.94 -17.00
N GLN A 634 6.47 3.53 -16.86
CA GLN A 634 5.95 2.97 -15.61
C GLN A 634 6.62 1.64 -15.25
N VAL A 635 6.80 0.77 -16.24
CA VAL A 635 7.52 -0.49 -16.07
C VAL A 635 8.98 -0.24 -15.72
N LEU A 636 9.66 0.69 -16.41
CA LEU A 636 11.06 1.03 -16.14
C LEU A 636 11.25 1.62 -14.74
N GLU A 637 10.36 2.50 -14.29
CA GLU A 637 10.34 3.01 -12.92
C GLU A 637 10.09 1.88 -11.90
N GLY A 638 9.21 0.95 -12.21
CA GLY A 638 8.96 -0.26 -11.42
C GLY A 638 10.16 -1.20 -11.33
N MET A 639 10.90 -1.37 -12.42
CA MET A 639 12.11 -2.22 -12.51
C MET A 639 13.26 -1.68 -11.66
N TRP A 640 13.32 -0.38 -11.38
CA TRP A 640 14.35 0.21 -10.52
C TRP A 640 14.12 -0.06 -9.02
N ARG A 641 12.85 -0.19 -8.60
CA ARG A 641 12.48 -0.33 -7.17
C ARG A 641 13.10 -1.56 -6.50
N PRO A 642 13.13 -2.76 -7.12
CA PRO A 642 13.83 -3.91 -6.55
C PRO A 642 15.29 -3.64 -6.18
N PHE A 643 16.03 -2.90 -7.02
CA PHE A 643 17.43 -2.55 -6.75
C PHE A 643 17.55 -1.55 -5.59
N TYR A 644 16.68 -0.55 -5.57
CA TYR A 644 16.62 0.41 -4.48
C TYR A 644 16.36 -0.28 -3.12
N LEU A 645 15.37 -1.18 -3.07
CA LEU A 645 15.04 -1.95 -1.87
C LEU A 645 16.19 -2.87 -1.45
N PHE A 646 16.87 -3.52 -2.40
CA PHE A 646 18.03 -4.36 -2.08
C PHE A 646 19.16 -3.56 -1.44
N VAL A 647 19.47 -2.35 -1.93
CA VAL A 647 20.61 -1.58 -1.41
C VAL A 647 20.29 -0.88 -0.10
N ARG A 648 19.06 -0.41 0.08
CA ARG A 648 18.68 0.46 1.20
C ARG A 648 18.04 -0.27 2.37
N GLU A 649 17.41 -1.43 2.14
CA GLU A 649 16.60 -2.09 3.15
C GLU A 649 17.28 -3.33 3.75
N PRO A 650 17.75 -3.28 5.01
CA PRO A 650 18.50 -4.39 5.63
C PRO A 650 17.73 -5.70 5.69
N ILE A 651 16.40 -5.66 5.86
CA ILE A 651 15.57 -6.86 5.89
C ILE A 651 15.60 -7.57 4.53
N VAL A 652 15.46 -6.82 3.43
CA VAL A 652 15.51 -7.37 2.06
C VAL A 652 16.88 -7.98 1.80
N VAL A 653 17.97 -7.31 2.18
CA VAL A 653 19.34 -7.85 2.02
C VAL A 653 19.50 -9.19 2.72
N VAL A 654 19.15 -9.28 4.00
CA VAL A 654 19.39 -10.50 4.78
C VAL A 654 18.48 -11.64 4.30
N CYS A 655 17.21 -11.36 3.99
CA CYS A 655 16.31 -12.36 3.39
C CYS A 655 16.78 -12.81 2.00
N ALA A 656 17.27 -11.88 1.17
CA ALA A 656 17.83 -12.18 -0.15
C ALA A 656 19.06 -13.07 -0.02
N LEU A 657 20.02 -12.73 0.85
CA LEU A 657 21.21 -13.54 1.11
C LEU A 657 20.83 -14.93 1.64
N TYR A 658 19.88 -14.99 2.57
CA TYR A 658 19.43 -16.25 3.16
C TYR A 658 18.83 -17.20 2.13
N LEU A 659 17.86 -16.70 1.37
CA LEU A 659 17.21 -17.50 0.34
C LEU A 659 18.16 -17.80 -0.83
N SER A 660 19.10 -16.91 -1.16
CA SER A 660 20.13 -17.16 -2.19
C SER A 660 21.01 -18.34 -1.80
N ILE A 661 21.56 -18.35 -0.58
CA ILE A 661 22.42 -19.44 -0.11
C ILE A 661 21.67 -20.77 -0.09
N ILE A 662 20.44 -20.79 0.43
CA ILE A 662 19.62 -22.02 0.44
C ILE A 662 19.30 -22.49 -0.98
N TYR A 663 19.01 -21.58 -1.91
CA TYR A 663 18.66 -21.94 -3.28
C TYR A 663 19.88 -22.41 -4.09
N VAL A 664 21.04 -21.80 -3.87
CA VAL A 664 22.34 -22.28 -4.36
C VAL A 664 22.60 -23.70 -3.87
N ILE A 665 22.38 -23.97 -2.58
CA ILE A 665 22.50 -25.32 -2.00
C ILE A 665 21.50 -26.29 -2.64
N LEU A 666 20.23 -25.91 -2.79
CA LEU A 666 19.21 -26.74 -3.44
C LEU A 666 19.69 -27.16 -4.82
N PHE A 667 19.94 -26.22 -5.73
CA PHE A 667 20.26 -26.56 -7.10
C PHE A 667 21.56 -27.36 -7.20
N THR A 668 22.60 -26.96 -6.47
CA THR A 668 23.87 -27.72 -6.42
C THR A 668 23.64 -29.14 -5.93
N TRP A 669 22.82 -29.33 -4.89
CA TRP A 669 22.47 -30.64 -4.37
C TRP A 669 21.63 -31.47 -5.35
N LEU A 670 20.64 -30.87 -6.05
CA LEU A 670 19.83 -31.55 -7.07
C LEU A 670 20.69 -32.12 -8.20
N ASN A 671 21.67 -31.35 -8.71
CA ASN A 671 22.62 -31.85 -9.72
C ASN A 671 23.50 -33.00 -9.19
N GLY A 672 23.72 -33.04 -7.88
CA GLY A 672 24.47 -34.12 -7.22
C GLY A 672 23.76 -35.47 -7.18
N PHE A 673 22.47 -35.58 -7.51
CA PHE A 673 21.71 -36.82 -7.35
C PHE A 673 22.22 -37.96 -8.24
N THR A 674 22.69 -37.64 -9.44
CA THR A 674 23.34 -38.63 -10.33
C THR A 674 24.59 -39.19 -9.66
N TYR A 675 25.47 -38.35 -9.10
CA TYR A 675 26.65 -38.81 -8.35
C TYR A 675 26.29 -39.60 -7.08
N ILE A 676 25.25 -39.16 -6.36
CA ILE A 676 24.82 -39.78 -5.10
C ILE A 676 24.19 -41.16 -5.34
N PHE A 677 23.37 -41.31 -6.38
CA PHE A 677 22.56 -42.51 -6.59
C PHE A 677 22.95 -43.35 -7.81
N ALA A 678 23.22 -42.74 -8.96
CA ALA A 678 23.68 -43.48 -10.13
C ALA A 678 25.12 -43.99 -9.93
N ASP A 679 26.06 -43.12 -9.54
CA ASP A 679 27.47 -43.53 -9.47
C ASP A 679 27.78 -44.40 -8.24
N THR A 680 27.08 -44.17 -7.11
CA THR A 680 27.33 -44.92 -5.87
C THR A 680 26.55 -46.24 -5.80
N TYR A 681 25.31 -46.26 -6.28
CA TYR A 681 24.39 -47.40 -6.13
C TYR A 681 23.98 -48.04 -7.47
N SER A 682 24.51 -47.56 -8.60
CA SER A 682 24.20 -48.05 -9.95
C SER A 682 22.72 -47.95 -10.30
N PHE A 683 22.02 -46.93 -9.81
CA PHE A 683 20.62 -46.68 -10.13
C PHE A 683 20.43 -46.21 -11.57
N THR A 684 19.33 -46.60 -12.20
CA THR A 684 18.92 -46.09 -13.52
C THR A 684 18.45 -44.63 -13.43
N ASP A 685 18.40 -43.92 -14.56
CA ASP A 685 17.97 -42.52 -14.60
C ASP A 685 16.55 -42.32 -14.02
N GLY A 686 15.63 -43.27 -14.27
CA GLY A 686 14.29 -43.28 -13.67
C GLY A 686 14.31 -43.54 -12.15
N GLN A 687 15.18 -44.44 -11.67
CA GLN A 687 15.35 -44.71 -10.24
C GLN A 687 15.96 -43.52 -9.48
N VAL A 688 16.92 -42.80 -10.10
CA VAL A 688 17.42 -41.53 -9.56
C VAL A 688 16.28 -40.51 -9.49
N GLY A 689 15.44 -40.43 -10.53
CA GLY A 689 14.22 -39.62 -10.53
C GLY A 689 13.27 -39.93 -9.37
N LEU A 690 13.09 -41.20 -9.00
CA LEU A 690 12.28 -41.61 -7.85
C LEU A 690 12.82 -41.11 -6.51
N CYS A 691 14.13 -40.92 -6.37
CA CYS A 691 14.74 -40.46 -5.12
C CYS A 691 14.26 -39.04 -4.73
N PHE A 692 13.86 -38.21 -5.71
CA PHE A 692 13.30 -36.88 -5.45
C PHE A 692 11.92 -36.94 -4.76
N LEU A 693 11.22 -38.08 -4.80
CA LEU A 693 9.95 -38.24 -4.09
C LEU A 693 10.11 -38.12 -2.56
N ALA A 694 11.29 -38.44 -2.02
CA ALA A 694 11.58 -38.21 -0.60
C ALA A 694 11.56 -36.71 -0.25
N MET A 695 12.10 -35.85 -1.13
CA MET A 695 12.02 -34.40 -0.98
C MET A 695 10.57 -33.91 -1.07
N PHE A 696 9.77 -34.47 -1.99
CA PHE A 696 8.33 -34.18 -2.08
C PHE A 696 7.58 -34.53 -0.78
N VAL A 697 7.82 -35.71 -0.22
CA VAL A 697 7.22 -36.11 1.07
C VAL A 697 7.62 -35.12 2.18
N GLY A 698 8.90 -34.71 2.19
CA GLY A 698 9.39 -33.69 3.12
C GLY A 698 8.68 -32.35 2.99
N ASN A 699 8.42 -31.88 1.77
CA ASN A 699 7.63 -30.68 1.52
C ASN A 699 6.20 -30.82 2.07
N CYS A 700 5.54 -31.95 1.82
CA CYS A 700 4.20 -32.25 2.36
C CYS A 700 4.17 -32.31 3.90
N CYS A 701 5.28 -32.65 4.57
CA CYS A 701 5.37 -32.60 6.03
C CYS A 701 5.20 -31.18 6.61
N ALA A 702 5.20 -30.12 5.81
CA ALA A 702 4.86 -28.77 6.26
C ALA A 702 3.35 -28.60 6.55
N ILE A 703 2.47 -29.37 5.89
CA ILE A 703 1.00 -29.24 5.98
C ILE A 703 0.48 -29.49 7.41
N PRO A 704 0.88 -30.57 8.12
CA PRO A 704 0.38 -30.83 9.48
C PRO A 704 0.74 -29.74 10.51
N PHE A 705 1.72 -28.89 10.22
CA PHE A 705 2.09 -27.77 11.10
C PHE A 705 1.23 -26.52 10.88
N ILE A 706 0.46 -26.43 9.79
CA ILE A 706 -0.38 -25.27 9.48
C ILE A 706 -1.37 -24.98 10.63
N PRO A 707 -2.14 -25.95 11.15
CA PRO A 707 -3.08 -25.69 12.25
C PRO A 707 -2.38 -25.23 13.53
N LEU A 708 -1.16 -25.75 13.81
CA LEU A 708 -0.38 -25.36 14.96
C LEU A 708 0.06 -23.89 14.86
N ILE A 709 0.66 -23.51 13.72
CA ILE A 709 1.11 -22.14 13.48
C ILE A 709 -0.06 -21.17 13.45
N TYR A 710 -1.16 -21.54 12.80
CA TYR A 710 -2.40 -20.76 12.80
C TYR A 710 -2.94 -20.55 14.22
N LYS A 711 -2.95 -21.59 15.06
CA LYS A 711 -3.38 -21.49 16.47
C LYS A 711 -2.45 -20.58 17.28
N LEU A 712 -1.14 -20.63 17.05
CA LEU A 712 -0.19 -19.74 17.70
C LEU A 712 -0.40 -18.29 17.25
N TYR A 713 -0.65 -18.06 15.96
CA TYR A 713 -0.97 -16.75 15.41
C TYR A 713 -2.26 -16.16 15.99
N ILE A 714 -3.35 -16.93 16.01
CA ILE A 714 -4.62 -16.48 16.61
C ILE A 714 -4.47 -16.19 18.10
N ARG A 715 -3.70 -17.01 18.84
CA ARG A 715 -3.40 -16.71 20.25
C ARG A 715 -2.60 -15.42 20.42
N ALA A 716 -1.69 -15.13 19.50
CA ALA A 716 -0.91 -13.89 19.51
C ALA A 716 -1.79 -12.68 19.17
N LEU A 717 -2.66 -12.83 18.17
CA LEU A 717 -3.69 -11.85 17.79
C LEU A 717 -4.60 -11.55 18.98
N HIS A 718 -5.15 -12.58 19.64
CA HIS A 718 -5.97 -12.42 20.85
C HIS A 718 -5.19 -11.74 21.99
N LYS A 719 -3.91 -12.07 22.19
CA LYS A 719 -3.08 -11.40 23.21
C LYS A 719 -2.76 -9.95 22.85
N ALA A 720 -2.58 -9.63 21.57
CA ALA A 720 -2.37 -8.27 21.09
C ALA A 720 -3.66 -7.46 21.28
N GLN A 721 -4.82 -8.04 20.93
CA GLN A 721 -6.15 -7.48 21.17
C GLN A 721 -6.39 -7.25 22.67
N GLN A 722 -6.12 -8.25 23.52
CA GLN A 722 -6.25 -8.13 24.97
C GLN A 722 -5.29 -7.11 25.59
N ARG A 723 -4.07 -6.94 25.06
CA ARG A 723 -3.14 -5.88 25.51
C ARG A 723 -3.62 -4.49 25.10
N HIS A 724 -4.27 -4.37 23.94
CA HIS A 724 -5.01 -3.18 23.55
C HIS A 724 -6.16 -2.92 24.55
N GLU A 725 -7.04 -3.90 24.77
CA GLU A 725 -8.19 -3.80 25.69
C GLU A 725 -7.77 -3.53 27.16
N SER A 726 -6.66 -4.11 27.62
CA SER A 726 -6.13 -3.92 28.98
C SER A 726 -5.40 -2.59 29.17
N SER A 727 -4.84 -2.03 28.09
CA SER A 727 -4.29 -0.66 28.11
C SER A 727 -5.43 0.37 28.07
N GLU A 728 -6.54 0.05 27.39
CA GLU A 728 -7.78 0.84 27.38
C GLU A 728 -8.53 0.79 28.72
N HIS A 729 -8.47 -0.28 29.52
CA HIS A 729 -9.13 -0.29 30.85
C HIS A 729 -8.51 0.67 31.90
N LYS A 730 -7.46 1.42 31.56
CA LYS A 730 -6.93 2.51 32.40
C LYS A 730 -7.24 3.91 31.88
N GLU A 731 -7.83 4.05 30.69
CA GLU A 731 -8.27 5.33 30.12
C GLU A 731 -9.69 5.19 29.56
N ASP A 732 -10.62 5.94 30.15
CA ASP A 732 -12.07 5.79 30.00
C ASP A 732 -12.59 5.66 28.55
N GLY A 733 -13.22 4.51 28.24
CA GLY A 733 -14.45 4.47 27.42
C GLY A 733 -14.35 4.38 25.90
N ALA A 734 -13.21 4.00 25.31
CA ALA A 734 -13.11 3.69 23.88
C ALA A 734 -13.74 2.31 23.56
N ASN A 735 -14.44 2.20 22.42
CA ASN A 735 -15.08 0.95 21.98
C ASN A 735 -14.03 0.10 21.22
N PRO A 736 -13.84 -1.19 21.53
CA PRO A 736 -12.72 -1.96 21.01
C PRO A 736 -12.88 -2.23 19.50
N ASN A 737 -11.94 -1.74 18.69
CA ASN A 737 -11.84 -2.09 17.27
C ASN A 737 -10.91 -3.31 17.09
N PRO A 738 -11.42 -4.50 16.72
CA PRO A 738 -10.65 -5.75 16.75
C PRO A 738 -9.54 -5.88 15.68
N GLN A 739 -9.35 -4.88 14.80
CA GLN A 739 -8.41 -4.96 13.67
C GLN A 739 -7.12 -4.10 13.82
N SER A 740 -7.02 -3.24 14.84
CA SER A 740 -5.82 -2.43 15.11
C SER A 740 -4.67 -3.23 15.75
N ALA A 741 -4.99 -4.35 16.40
CA ALA A 741 -4.03 -5.17 17.12
C ALA A 741 -3.47 -6.31 16.25
N LYS A 742 -2.71 -6.01 15.20
CA LYS A 742 -2.01 -7.05 14.42
C LYS A 742 -0.82 -7.61 15.23
N PRO A 743 -0.58 -8.94 15.24
CA PRO A 743 0.63 -9.49 15.83
C PRO A 743 1.86 -9.04 15.02
N PRO A 744 3.04 -8.91 15.66
CA PRO A 744 4.27 -8.56 14.98
C PRO A 744 4.59 -9.55 13.83
N PRO A 745 5.13 -9.08 12.68
CA PRO A 745 5.52 -9.93 11.56
C PRO A 745 6.43 -11.11 11.94
N GLU A 746 7.18 -11.01 13.04
CA GLU A 746 8.06 -12.06 13.56
C GLU A 746 7.33 -13.38 13.86
N PHE A 747 6.01 -13.37 14.07
CA PHE A 747 5.22 -14.60 14.24
C PHE A 747 5.25 -15.52 13.01
N HIS A 748 5.51 -14.99 11.82
CA HIS A 748 5.66 -15.79 10.60
C HIS A 748 6.95 -16.62 10.57
N LEU A 749 7.93 -16.34 11.44
CA LEU A 749 9.24 -17.01 11.45
C LEU A 749 9.25 -18.38 12.13
N TYR A 750 8.18 -18.76 12.85
CA TYR A 750 8.13 -20.06 13.54
C TYR A 750 8.31 -21.25 12.59
N TYR A 751 7.80 -21.15 11.36
CA TYR A 751 8.00 -22.18 10.35
C TYR A 751 9.50 -22.36 10.03
N ALA A 752 10.22 -21.26 9.76
CA ALA A 752 11.64 -21.28 9.48
C ALA A 752 12.48 -21.70 10.70
N MET A 753 12.09 -21.37 11.91
CA MET A 753 12.80 -21.82 13.12
C MET A 753 12.76 -23.34 13.29
N LEU A 754 11.65 -23.99 12.89
CA LEU A 754 11.52 -25.44 12.90
C LEU A 754 12.27 -26.10 11.73
N GLY A 755 12.22 -25.50 10.54
CA GLY A 755 12.80 -26.08 9.34
C GLY A 755 14.27 -25.78 9.08
N ALA A 756 14.79 -24.62 9.49
CA ALA A 756 16.17 -24.24 9.19
C ALA A 756 17.22 -25.27 9.69
N PRO A 757 17.10 -25.86 10.89
CA PRO A 757 18.02 -26.92 11.34
C PRO A 757 17.94 -28.21 10.53
N THR A 758 16.83 -28.48 9.84
CA THR A 758 16.63 -29.76 9.13
C THR A 758 17.38 -29.81 7.80
N ILE A 759 17.73 -28.65 7.21
CA ILE A 759 18.53 -28.54 5.98
C ILE A 759 19.96 -29.07 6.18
N PRO A 760 20.79 -28.55 7.12
CA PRO A 760 22.12 -29.09 7.35
C PRO A 760 22.07 -30.53 7.89
N MET A 761 21.03 -30.88 8.67
CA MET A 761 20.81 -32.25 9.12
C MET A 761 20.70 -33.23 7.95
N CYS A 762 19.92 -32.90 6.91
CA CYS A 762 19.87 -33.69 5.66
C CYS A 762 21.26 -33.83 5.03
N LEU A 763 21.95 -32.71 4.81
CA LEU A 763 23.19 -32.69 4.03
C LEU A 763 24.30 -33.46 4.74
N PHE A 764 24.44 -33.30 6.06
CA PHE A 764 25.38 -34.10 6.86
C PHE A 764 24.96 -35.56 6.93
N TRP A 765 23.67 -35.85 7.11
CA TRP A 765 23.17 -37.23 7.08
C TRP A 765 23.62 -37.90 5.77
N MET A 766 23.28 -37.33 4.61
CA MET A 766 23.65 -37.90 3.32
C MET A 766 25.17 -37.97 3.11
N ALA A 767 25.93 -36.95 3.51
CA ALA A 767 27.39 -36.92 3.37
C ALA A 767 28.07 -38.16 3.99
N TYR A 768 27.55 -38.65 5.11
CA TYR A 768 28.13 -39.77 5.86
C TYR A 768 27.39 -41.09 5.67
N THR A 769 26.26 -41.11 4.97
CA THR A 769 25.51 -42.35 4.69
C THR A 769 25.54 -42.78 3.23
N THR A 770 25.99 -41.93 2.31
CA THR A 770 26.17 -42.31 0.91
C THR A 770 27.47 -43.11 0.76
N ALA A 771 27.33 -44.43 0.78
CA ALA A 771 28.42 -45.36 0.53
C ALA A 771 27.88 -46.69 -0.03
N PRO A 772 28.62 -47.40 -0.91
CA PRO A 772 28.14 -48.62 -1.55
C PRO A 772 27.74 -49.76 -0.60
N HIS A 773 28.28 -49.77 0.63
CA HIS A 773 27.99 -50.76 1.66
C HIS A 773 26.80 -50.41 2.56
N ILE A 774 26.26 -49.18 2.46
CA ILE A 774 25.10 -48.72 3.23
C ILE A 774 23.85 -48.82 2.35
N SER A 775 22.73 -49.28 2.92
CA SER A 775 21.47 -49.40 2.17
C SER A 775 21.06 -48.05 1.52
N PRO A 776 20.67 -48.02 0.23
CA PRO A 776 20.26 -46.80 -0.47
C PRO A 776 19.07 -46.08 0.20
N TRP A 777 18.25 -46.80 0.96
CA TRP A 777 17.13 -46.23 1.71
C TRP A 777 17.58 -45.18 2.74
N VAL A 778 18.79 -45.30 3.28
CA VAL A 778 19.30 -44.38 4.30
C VAL A 778 19.50 -42.96 3.73
N PRO A 779 20.26 -42.73 2.64
CA PRO A 779 20.37 -41.42 2.01
C PRO A 779 19.07 -40.93 1.36
N ILE A 780 18.20 -41.82 0.87
CA ILE A 780 16.86 -41.45 0.37
C ILE A 780 16.03 -40.83 1.51
N MET A 781 15.94 -41.49 2.66
CA MET A 781 15.23 -40.94 3.83
C MET A 781 15.91 -39.67 4.38
N GLY A 782 17.24 -39.59 4.25
CA GLY A 782 18.00 -38.39 4.57
C GLY A 782 17.58 -37.15 3.77
N SER A 783 16.99 -37.32 2.58
CA SER A 783 16.52 -36.23 1.71
C SER A 783 15.20 -35.59 2.19
N LEU A 784 14.41 -36.29 3.02
CA LEU A 784 13.12 -35.81 3.51
C LEU A 784 13.25 -34.54 4.38
N PRO A 785 14.15 -34.46 5.38
CA PRO A 785 14.40 -33.24 6.14
C PRO A 785 14.72 -32.00 5.30
N PHE A 786 15.31 -32.16 4.11
CA PHE A 786 15.59 -31.06 3.20
C PHE A 786 14.31 -30.43 2.67
N GLY A 787 13.38 -31.23 2.16
CA GLY A 787 12.11 -30.74 1.60
C GLY A 787 11.29 -29.97 2.64
N PHE A 788 11.26 -30.44 3.89
CA PHE A 788 10.61 -29.74 5.00
C PHE A 788 11.32 -28.41 5.31
N GLY A 789 12.64 -28.44 5.51
CA GLY A 789 13.40 -27.27 5.89
C GLY A 789 13.38 -26.18 4.82
N PHE A 790 13.55 -26.58 3.57
CA PHE A 790 13.50 -25.70 2.41
C PHE A 790 12.15 -24.99 2.30
N THR A 791 11.05 -25.75 2.28
CA THR A 791 9.70 -25.20 2.09
C THR A 791 9.33 -24.21 3.20
N THR A 792 9.60 -24.58 4.45
CA THR A 792 9.21 -23.79 5.62
C THR A 792 10.02 -22.50 5.77
N VAL A 793 11.28 -22.49 5.34
CA VAL A 793 12.09 -21.27 5.23
C VAL A 793 11.52 -20.32 4.18
N PHE A 794 11.14 -20.84 3.00
CA PHE A 794 10.53 -20.03 1.95
C PHE A 794 9.20 -19.42 2.38
N ILE A 795 8.30 -20.22 2.96
CA ILE A 795 7.02 -19.75 3.51
C ILE A 795 7.24 -18.55 4.44
N SER A 796 8.16 -18.71 5.40
CA SER A 796 8.38 -17.69 6.43
C SER A 796 8.98 -16.41 5.87
N CYS A 797 9.97 -16.51 4.98
CA CYS A 797 10.62 -15.33 4.41
C CYS A 797 9.66 -14.55 3.50
N TYR A 798 8.85 -15.26 2.70
CA TYR A 798 7.88 -14.62 1.81
C TYR A 798 6.79 -13.90 2.62
N GLN A 799 6.19 -14.57 3.61
CA GLN A 799 5.19 -13.94 4.48
C GLN A 799 5.77 -12.76 5.26
N TYR A 800 6.98 -12.91 5.81
CA TYR A 800 7.64 -11.84 6.56
C TYR A 800 7.89 -10.60 5.69
N LEU A 801 8.33 -10.78 4.45
CA LEU A 801 8.53 -9.68 3.50
C LEU A 801 7.20 -9.04 3.07
N THR A 802 6.16 -9.84 2.82
CA THR A 802 4.84 -9.32 2.47
C THR A 802 4.29 -8.44 3.59
N ASP A 803 4.38 -8.88 4.84
CA ASP A 803 3.87 -8.13 5.99
C ASP A 803 4.73 -6.90 6.32
N CYS A 804 6.06 -6.97 6.13
CA CYS A 804 6.93 -5.82 6.38
C CYS A 804 6.76 -4.70 5.34
N TYR A 805 6.45 -5.01 4.07
CA TYR A 805 6.45 -4.01 2.99
C TYR A 805 5.07 -3.70 2.40
N GLY A 806 4.02 -4.47 2.73
CA GLY A 806 2.64 -4.21 2.31
C GLY A 806 2.49 -3.98 0.81
N ILE A 807 2.21 -2.72 0.43
CA ILE A 807 2.05 -2.29 -0.97
C ILE A 807 3.31 -2.56 -1.81
N TRP A 808 4.51 -2.51 -1.22
CA TRP A 808 5.78 -2.75 -1.90
C TRP A 808 6.25 -4.21 -1.84
N SER A 809 5.40 -5.14 -1.37
CA SER A 809 5.72 -6.57 -1.24
C SER A 809 6.17 -7.21 -2.55
N ALA A 810 5.49 -6.95 -3.67
CA ALA A 810 5.85 -7.52 -4.98
C ALA A 810 7.25 -7.08 -5.44
N SER A 811 7.63 -5.82 -5.21
CA SER A 811 8.97 -5.30 -5.52
C SER A 811 10.05 -5.89 -4.60
N ALA A 812 9.76 -6.06 -3.30
CA ALA A 812 10.66 -6.71 -2.36
C ALA A 812 10.91 -8.19 -2.71
N LEU A 813 9.83 -8.93 -3.04
CA LEU A 813 9.91 -10.33 -3.49
C LEU A 813 10.66 -10.45 -4.82
N SER A 814 10.42 -9.54 -5.76
CA SER A 814 11.16 -9.50 -7.04
C SER A 814 12.66 -9.30 -6.81
N SER A 815 13.03 -8.45 -5.85
CA SER A 815 14.42 -8.19 -5.49
C SER A 815 15.13 -9.43 -4.93
N VAL A 816 14.50 -10.09 -3.96
CA VAL A 816 14.97 -11.36 -3.38
C VAL A 816 15.08 -12.44 -4.46
N ASN A 817 14.06 -12.55 -5.32
CA ASN A 817 14.04 -13.52 -6.40
C ASN A 817 15.17 -13.31 -7.40
N PHE A 818 15.41 -12.06 -7.81
CA PHE A 818 16.46 -11.69 -8.74
C PHE A 818 17.84 -12.15 -8.25
N VAL A 819 18.23 -11.78 -7.02
CA VAL A 819 19.54 -12.13 -6.44
C VAL A 819 19.68 -13.65 -6.24
N ARG A 820 18.60 -14.30 -5.80
CA ARG A 820 18.55 -15.73 -5.55
C ARG A 820 18.71 -16.56 -6.82
N CYS A 821 17.96 -16.25 -7.87
CA CYS A 821 18.01 -16.99 -9.12
C CYS A 821 19.31 -16.72 -9.88
N LEU A 822 19.82 -15.49 -9.83
CA LEU A 822 21.12 -15.14 -10.42
C LEU A 822 22.28 -15.90 -9.76
N SER A 823 22.30 -15.96 -8.43
CA SER A 823 23.34 -16.68 -7.69
C SER A 823 23.25 -18.20 -7.90
N ALA A 824 22.05 -18.79 -7.89
CA ALA A 824 21.86 -20.21 -8.16
C ALA A 824 22.24 -20.58 -9.60
N GLY A 825 21.84 -19.79 -10.61
CA GLY A 825 22.23 -20.01 -12.00
C GLY A 825 23.75 -19.95 -12.20
N GLY A 826 24.44 -19.03 -11.51
CA GLY A 826 25.90 -18.97 -11.52
C GLY A 826 26.56 -20.21 -10.91
N MET A 827 26.08 -20.66 -9.75
CA MET A 827 26.62 -21.86 -9.09
C MET A 827 26.37 -23.14 -9.90
N MET A 828 25.31 -23.18 -10.73
CA MET A 828 25.00 -24.37 -11.51
C MET A 828 26.14 -24.81 -12.42
N LEU A 829 26.85 -23.86 -13.03
CA LEU A 829 28.00 -24.11 -13.88
C LEU A 829 29.20 -24.71 -13.12
N ALA A 830 29.28 -24.47 -11.81
CA ALA A 830 30.36 -24.97 -10.95
C ALA A 830 29.99 -26.27 -10.21
N SER A 831 28.73 -26.71 -10.29
CA SER A 831 28.22 -27.85 -9.50
C SER A 831 28.86 -29.18 -9.88
N MET A 832 28.85 -29.57 -11.17
CA MET A 832 29.45 -30.84 -11.63
C MET A 832 30.96 -30.91 -11.33
N PRO A 833 31.79 -29.89 -11.68
CA PRO A 833 33.21 -29.90 -11.34
C PRO A 833 33.49 -30.02 -9.83
N MET A 834 32.62 -29.46 -8.99
CA MET A 834 32.72 -29.58 -7.53
C MET A 834 32.55 -31.04 -7.10
N TYR A 835 31.54 -31.75 -7.62
CA TYR A 835 31.33 -33.17 -7.33
C TYR A 835 32.46 -34.05 -7.86
N ASP A 836 32.96 -33.79 -9.07
CA ASP A 836 34.07 -34.55 -9.65
C ASP A 836 35.37 -34.41 -8.84
N THR A 837 35.64 -33.21 -8.31
CA THR A 837 36.90 -32.89 -7.62
C THR A 837 36.87 -33.27 -6.14
N LEU A 838 35.80 -32.91 -5.43
CA LEU A 838 35.68 -33.14 -3.97
C LEU A 838 35.10 -34.51 -3.63
N GLY A 839 34.39 -35.12 -4.58
CA GLY A 839 33.56 -36.30 -4.34
C GLY A 839 32.28 -35.97 -3.55
N VAL A 840 31.37 -36.94 -3.51
CA VAL A 840 30.04 -36.79 -2.91
C VAL A 840 30.11 -36.38 -1.43
N LYS A 841 30.93 -37.06 -0.64
CA LYS A 841 31.04 -36.84 0.82
C LYS A 841 31.43 -35.40 1.17
N TRP A 842 32.49 -34.88 0.56
CA TRP A 842 32.99 -33.54 0.89
C TRP A 842 32.15 -32.44 0.27
N SER A 843 31.58 -32.66 -0.92
CA SER A 843 30.59 -31.76 -1.51
C SER A 843 29.39 -31.54 -0.59
N LEU A 844 28.78 -32.64 -0.10
CA LEU A 844 27.64 -32.56 0.83
C LEU A 844 28.04 -31.98 2.19
N THR A 845 29.26 -32.26 2.68
CA THR A 845 29.77 -31.67 3.93
C THR A 845 29.94 -30.15 3.80
N LEU A 846 30.44 -29.66 2.67
CA LEU A 846 30.58 -28.23 2.39
C LEU A 846 29.21 -27.53 2.36
N LEU A 847 28.24 -28.10 1.64
CA LEU A 847 26.87 -27.59 1.59
C LEU A 847 26.19 -27.64 2.97
N GLY A 848 26.43 -28.71 3.75
CA GLY A 848 25.96 -28.86 5.13
C GLY A 848 26.54 -27.78 6.06
N ALA A 849 27.83 -27.48 5.95
CA ALA A 849 28.47 -26.42 6.73
C ALA A 849 27.92 -25.03 6.35
N ALA A 850 27.76 -24.76 5.06
CA ALA A 850 27.19 -23.50 4.57
C ALA A 850 25.75 -23.31 5.07
N SER A 851 24.90 -24.34 5.01
CA SER A 851 23.53 -24.27 5.54
C SER A 851 23.48 -24.16 7.07
N ALA A 852 24.41 -24.77 7.80
CA ALA A 852 24.50 -24.66 9.25
C ALA A 852 24.76 -23.22 9.72
N VAL A 853 25.59 -22.45 9.00
CA VAL A 853 25.81 -21.02 9.26
C VAL A 853 24.52 -20.20 9.14
N MET A 854 23.57 -20.65 8.33
CA MET A 854 22.31 -19.96 8.09
C MET A 854 21.23 -20.32 9.12
N VAL A 855 21.40 -21.37 9.92
CA VAL A 855 20.42 -21.80 10.94
C VAL A 855 20.07 -20.70 11.94
N PRO A 856 21.00 -19.87 12.45
CA PRO A 856 20.67 -18.81 13.40
C PRO A 856 19.82 -17.66 12.82
N VAL A 857 19.72 -17.51 11.48
CA VAL A 857 19.10 -16.34 10.85
C VAL A 857 17.63 -16.15 11.24
N PRO A 858 16.74 -17.16 11.16
CA PRO A 858 15.34 -17.01 11.61
C PRO A 858 15.22 -16.68 13.10
N PHE A 859 16.08 -17.25 13.95
CA PHE A 859 16.09 -16.98 15.39
C PHE A 859 16.55 -15.55 15.69
N ALA A 860 17.53 -15.06 14.92
CA ALA A 860 18.02 -13.69 15.02
C ALA A 860 16.94 -12.68 14.60
N PHE A 861 16.22 -12.94 13.50
CA PHE A 861 15.07 -12.12 13.10
C PHE A 861 13.93 -12.17 14.12
N TYR A 862 13.63 -13.33 14.69
CA TYR A 862 12.59 -13.42 15.71
C TYR A 862 12.93 -12.58 16.96
N LYS A 863 14.21 -12.55 17.37
CA LYS A 863 14.66 -11.81 18.55
C LYS A 863 14.89 -10.32 18.28
N TRP A 864 15.51 -9.97 17.16
CA TRP A 864 15.97 -8.61 16.85
C TRP A 864 15.27 -7.96 15.65
N GLY A 865 14.29 -8.62 15.03
CA GLY A 865 13.58 -8.15 13.83
C GLY A 865 12.98 -6.76 14.00
N HIS A 866 12.32 -6.50 15.13
CA HIS A 866 11.79 -5.17 15.48
C HIS A 866 12.87 -4.05 15.48
N ILE A 867 14.11 -4.35 15.86
CA ILE A 867 15.22 -3.38 15.85
C ILE A 867 15.72 -3.15 14.42
N ILE A 868 15.80 -4.23 13.63
CA ILE A 868 16.22 -4.17 12.23
C ILE A 868 15.18 -3.41 11.40
N ARG A 869 13.89 -3.61 11.68
CA ARG A 869 12.77 -2.92 11.03
C ARG A 869 12.75 -1.43 11.31
N ARG A 870 13.08 -0.99 12.52
CA ARG A 870 13.26 0.44 12.84
C ARG A 870 14.36 1.14 12.03
N LYS A 871 15.31 0.39 11.45
CA LYS A 871 16.35 0.92 10.56
C LYS A 871 15.96 0.90 9.08
N SER A 872 14.83 0.28 8.75
CA SER A 872 14.27 0.18 7.41
C SER A 872 13.33 1.37 7.19
N LYS A 873 13.59 2.18 6.15
CA LYS A 873 12.82 3.43 5.92
C LYS A 873 11.42 3.17 5.38
N ASN A 874 11.27 2.05 4.69
CA ASN A 874 10.08 1.69 3.91
C ASN A 874 9.30 0.51 4.50
N ALA A 875 9.73 -0.05 5.62
CA ALA A 875 9.00 -1.12 6.30
C ALA A 875 7.92 -0.55 7.22
N LEU A 876 6.76 -1.20 7.23
CA LEU A 876 5.65 -0.92 8.15
C LEU A 876 6.12 -1.16 9.60
N ALA A 877 5.89 -0.18 10.48
CA ALA A 877 6.43 -0.16 11.85
C ALA A 877 5.97 -1.35 12.70
#